data_AF-A0A135SSE2-F1
#
_entry.id   AF-A0A135SSE2-F1
#
_cell.length_a   1.000
_cell.length_b   1.000
_cell.length_c   1.000
_cell.angle_alpha   90.00
_cell.angle_beta   90.00
_cell.angle_gamma   90.00
#
_symmetry.space_group_name_H-M   'P 1'
#
loop_
_entity.id
_entity.type
_entity.pdbx_description
1 polymer ?
#
loop_
_entity_poly.entity_id
_entity_poly.type
_entity_poly.pdbx_seq_one_letter_code
_entity_poly.pdbx_strand_id
1 'polypeptide(L)'
;MGTNKNETLIHPKEPLDADKYLTELNDQQLSELLYSVLVAADSTMDGPRRDIGNSARKYTSGNDVGGSAAMYELMSHTLQELPAGYYQLFEIDTMIASATSVITQLAVNFLKESFMIESHRIASAEGTYTQERLRFRPLSLWIMVVSLIVLSLLALSVISQFTPSVSQDPCLLASNAAILAQSPSIDTILAPLGECRTSQILYELSGHRLSTDFDGSKFQIRAREILLADENFIRKPKRKHRSWMPMTARTYFVIAIFTLPLVTIIALEVAYRQSIESNGFAVQDMFWALYGTQYSSALIVLAIASIFNSLDFTITTFSIFSFMRARAISSYQGITNNPMREVTPIALCKALRRGHIGLSSSILAALLGSVLSIIVSNLWAEELFTTNINFNTQLKNTWKLDWTDSAVNDGGAATLLNDVRLNKTETRDSATWDDLVFPSFDTIFAPSNGHEILKLGGSNQKFNFSIEVPSLRPRLLCHPATVRDRGESTAGGAVWTTITAIDPLPVDCRVGDGNQVRNVSFKATGDKTDGLVGLFFDLDIGVLVSKQCSPCKTNPDSARPDNPMGCPSIGVFFAERPFVCAQVVQQVQVGMKFASPIGPNGEIFYRRSSLTSAPTPFESTARNLTRDDSGLDLFPYRIQPHFDKNITNSISDDPADPFFRYILSGTTGVSRDDLTKNPDQLIDVVNGLYTKFMVQVMDSSIFRTPIVASTQTKEQNEKQSVNGTISREESRLIMNYTPKLILQILLGAMMILGLTAYIMIDLKGTLPRSPHSIASSMALFAGSELCANHIPEDAEWMNKQQLDQVFQGYTFALGWWSRSATEADSRSIDSLLDAPVADERFGIDVGTPERLGFEAKGNRGGRLWGKWSAL
;
A
#
# COMPACT_ATOMS: atom_id res chain seq x y z
N MET A 1 25.11 -82.87 27.19
CA MET A 1 23.80 -82.78 26.52
C MET A 1 23.52 -81.30 26.30
N GLY A 2 23.52 -80.87 25.05
CA GLY A 2 23.69 -79.46 24.67
C GLY A 2 22.40 -78.65 24.56
N THR A 3 22.55 -77.37 24.25
CA THR A 3 21.74 -76.64 23.26
C THR A 3 22.36 -75.27 22.94
N ASN A 4 22.85 -75.19 21.70
CA ASN A 4 22.90 -74.07 20.74
C ASN A 4 23.58 -72.73 21.09
N LYS A 5 24.75 -72.57 20.44
CA LYS A 5 25.24 -71.32 19.87
C LYS A 5 24.15 -70.64 19.03
N ASN A 6 23.95 -69.34 19.23
CA ASN A 6 23.50 -68.42 18.19
C ASN A 6 24.57 -67.32 18.07
N GLU A 7 25.56 -67.59 17.23
CA GLU A 7 26.37 -66.56 16.59
C GLU A 7 25.45 -65.81 15.62
N THR A 8 25.08 -64.57 15.94
CA THR A 8 24.55 -63.62 14.93
C THR A 8 25.64 -62.60 14.61
N LEU A 9 26.50 -62.99 13.67
CA LEU A 9 27.17 -62.09 12.73
C LEU A 9 26.14 -61.15 12.11
N ILE A 10 26.23 -59.83 12.31
CA ILE A 10 25.80 -58.86 11.29
C ILE A 10 26.70 -57.61 11.36
N HIS A 11 27.81 -57.68 10.62
CA HIS A 11 28.37 -56.50 9.97
C HIS A 11 27.30 -55.93 9.01
N PRO A 12 27.01 -54.61 9.00
CA PRO A 12 26.38 -54.02 7.83
C PRO A 12 27.39 -54.16 6.67
N LYS A 13 27.06 -55.03 5.71
CA LYS A 13 27.90 -55.35 4.55
C LYS A 13 27.82 -54.30 3.43
N GLU A 14 27.03 -53.24 3.61
CA GLU A 14 26.89 -52.16 2.65
C GLU A 14 27.07 -50.82 3.36
N PRO A 15 27.78 -49.85 2.75
CA PRO A 15 27.73 -48.46 3.21
C PRO A 15 26.27 -47.99 3.18
N LEU A 16 25.84 -47.24 4.20
CA LEU A 16 24.50 -46.68 4.22
C LEU A 16 24.27 -45.89 2.93
N ASP A 17 23.27 -46.33 2.17
CA ASP A 17 22.76 -45.65 0.99
C ASP A 17 22.19 -44.29 1.43
N ALA A 18 22.83 -43.20 1.01
CA ALA A 18 22.50 -41.84 1.43
C ALA A 18 21.06 -41.43 1.03
N ASP A 19 20.44 -42.19 0.12
CA ASP A 19 19.08 -41.94 -0.38
C ASP A 19 17.99 -42.74 0.38
N LYS A 20 18.35 -43.54 1.38
CA LYS A 20 17.38 -44.32 2.19
C LYS A 20 17.04 -43.63 3.50
N TYR A 21 15.89 -42.95 3.50
CA TYR A 21 15.30 -42.33 4.70
C TYR A 21 14.96 -43.37 5.79
N LEU A 22 15.42 -43.13 7.01
CA LEU A 22 15.17 -43.99 8.17
C LEU A 22 13.90 -43.54 8.91
N THR A 23 12.82 -44.30 8.79
CA THR A 23 11.57 -44.06 9.55
C THR A 23 11.34 -45.17 10.56
N GLU A 24 10.87 -44.82 11.78
CA GLU A 24 10.45 -45.77 12.83
C GLU A 24 11.56 -46.66 13.43
N LEU A 25 12.70 -46.08 13.81
CA LEU A 25 13.73 -46.80 14.57
C LEU A 25 13.28 -47.02 16.03
N ASN A 26 13.37 -48.26 16.52
CA ASN A 26 13.26 -48.56 17.95
C ASN A 26 14.46 -48.00 18.73
N ASP A 27 14.33 -47.76 20.04
CA ASP A 27 15.40 -47.20 20.90
C ASP A 27 16.71 -48.00 20.77
N GLN A 28 16.59 -49.33 20.69
CA GLN A 28 17.73 -50.21 20.49
C GLN A 28 18.40 -50.01 19.12
N GLN A 29 17.61 -49.91 18.05
CA GLN A 29 18.14 -49.70 16.69
C GLN A 29 18.78 -48.31 16.55
N LEU A 30 18.20 -47.28 17.18
CA LEU A 30 18.80 -45.96 17.25
C LEU A 30 20.14 -45.98 18.00
N SER A 31 20.22 -46.72 19.11
CA SER A 31 21.46 -46.87 19.87
C SER A 31 22.53 -47.65 19.10
N GLU A 32 22.15 -48.71 18.39
CA GLU A 32 23.04 -49.50 17.53
C GLU A 32 23.53 -48.67 16.34
N LEU A 33 22.67 -47.81 15.78
CA LEU A 33 23.00 -46.90 14.70
C LEU A 33 23.96 -45.80 15.17
N LEU A 34 23.67 -45.11 16.29
CA LEU A 34 24.57 -44.12 16.88
C LEU A 34 25.94 -44.75 17.22
N TYR A 35 25.93 -45.97 17.77
CA TYR A 35 27.13 -46.70 18.07
C TYR A 35 27.89 -47.11 16.80
N SER A 36 27.18 -47.51 15.73
CA SER A 36 27.80 -47.81 14.44
C SER A 36 28.47 -46.59 13.82
N VAL A 37 27.94 -45.38 14.03
CA VAL A 37 28.55 -44.13 13.59
C VAL A 37 29.83 -43.86 14.37
N LEU A 38 29.84 -44.11 15.69
CA LEU A 38 31.04 -44.00 16.52
C LEU A 38 32.10 -45.07 16.14
N VAL A 39 31.68 -46.29 15.81
CA VAL A 39 32.58 -47.38 15.37
C VAL A 39 33.13 -47.12 13.96
N ALA A 40 32.31 -46.58 13.06
CA ALA A 40 32.74 -46.17 11.72
C ALA A 40 33.66 -44.93 11.79
N ALA A 41 33.39 -44.01 12.70
CA ALA A 41 34.29 -42.89 12.98
C ALA A 41 35.64 -43.43 13.48
N ASP A 42 35.64 -44.36 14.44
CA ASP A 42 36.86 -45.01 14.94
C ASP A 42 37.65 -45.74 13.84
N SER A 43 36.97 -46.43 12.91
CA SER A 43 37.65 -47.10 11.79
C SER A 43 38.23 -46.15 10.75
N THR A 44 37.81 -44.88 10.74
CA THR A 44 38.39 -43.80 9.92
C THR A 44 39.41 -42.95 10.68
N MET A 45 39.50 -43.11 12.01
CA MET A 45 40.48 -42.47 12.86
C MET A 45 41.77 -43.29 12.88
N ASP A 46 42.50 -43.28 11.76
CA ASP A 46 43.87 -43.78 11.75
C ASP A 46 44.78 -42.74 12.44
N GLY A 47 45.06 -43.00 13.72
CA GLY A 47 45.97 -42.25 14.56
C GLY A 47 46.63 -43.18 15.59
N PRO A 48 47.89 -42.92 15.99
CA PRO A 48 48.68 -43.86 16.76
C PRO A 48 48.08 -44.01 18.16
N ARG A 49 47.75 -45.24 18.53
CA ARG A 49 47.53 -45.64 19.93
C ARG A 49 48.75 -45.22 20.73
N ARG A 50 48.70 -44.06 21.38
CA ARG A 50 49.72 -43.62 22.33
C ARG A 50 49.69 -44.61 23.48
N ASP A 51 50.72 -45.44 23.51
CA ASP A 51 51.01 -46.43 24.53
C ASP A 51 50.77 -45.86 25.94
N ILE A 52 49.72 -46.34 26.60
CA ILE A 52 49.72 -46.43 28.05
C ILE A 52 50.68 -47.58 28.39
N GLY A 53 51.95 -47.23 28.55
CA GLY A 53 52.96 -48.08 29.17
C GLY A 53 53.85 -48.86 28.20
N ASN A 54 55.16 -48.55 28.27
CA ASN A 54 56.34 -49.35 27.95
C ASN A 54 56.19 -50.60 27.07
N SER A 55 57.08 -50.65 26.08
CA SER A 55 57.66 -51.83 25.41
C SER A 55 57.12 -53.21 25.83
N ALA A 56 56.59 -53.93 24.84
CA ALA A 56 56.22 -55.35 24.83
C ALA A 56 54.78 -55.70 25.28
N ARG A 57 53.80 -55.47 24.39
CA ARG A 57 52.80 -56.46 23.93
C ARG A 57 51.86 -55.82 22.91
N LYS A 58 51.90 -56.29 21.65
CA LYS A 58 50.82 -56.06 20.68
C LYS A 58 49.55 -56.72 21.23
N TYR A 59 48.65 -55.94 21.82
CA TYR A 59 47.27 -56.38 22.01
C TYR A 59 46.53 -56.17 20.69
N THR A 60 46.36 -57.26 19.93
CA THR A 60 45.25 -57.38 18.99
C THR A 60 43.98 -57.52 19.83
N SER A 61 43.33 -56.40 20.16
CA SER A 61 42.01 -56.41 20.77
C SER A 61 40.96 -56.29 19.68
N GLY A 62 39.93 -57.14 19.76
CA GLY A 62 38.86 -57.26 18.77
C GLY A 62 37.97 -56.03 18.64
N ASN A 63 37.02 -56.12 17.70
CA ASN A 63 36.07 -55.08 17.24
C ASN A 63 35.23 -54.39 18.34
N ASP A 64 35.32 -54.78 19.61
CA ASP A 64 34.45 -54.30 20.69
C ASP A 64 34.92 -53.00 21.37
N VAL A 65 36.10 -52.48 21.04
CA VAL A 65 36.69 -51.29 21.72
C VAL A 65 36.57 -50.00 20.90
N GLY A 66 36.23 -50.09 19.61
CA GLY A 66 36.36 -48.95 18.69
C GLY A 66 35.45 -47.76 18.99
N GLY A 67 34.16 -48.00 19.20
CA GLY A 67 33.22 -46.92 19.51
C GLY A 67 33.53 -46.15 20.82
N SER A 68 34.27 -46.78 21.74
CA SER A 68 34.65 -46.15 23.01
C SER A 68 35.77 -45.12 22.87
N ALA A 69 36.75 -45.36 21.97
CA ALA A 69 37.87 -44.45 21.78
C ALA A 69 37.42 -43.13 21.13
N ALA A 70 36.63 -43.21 20.06
CA ALA A 70 36.02 -42.05 19.40
C ALA A 70 35.15 -41.22 20.37
N MET A 71 34.41 -41.89 21.27
CA MET A 71 33.60 -41.22 22.28
C MET A 71 34.44 -40.42 23.29
N TYR A 72 35.49 -41.01 23.85
CA TYR A 72 36.38 -40.32 24.80
C TYR A 72 37.17 -39.19 24.14
N GLU A 73 37.48 -39.31 22.85
CA GLU A 73 38.10 -38.22 22.09
C GLU A 73 37.14 -37.05 21.92
N LEU A 74 35.88 -37.29 21.54
CA LEU A 74 34.85 -36.25 21.47
C LEU A 74 34.58 -35.60 22.84
N MET A 75 34.60 -36.38 23.92
CA MET A 75 34.46 -35.87 25.29
C MET A 75 35.64 -35.00 25.71
N SER A 76 36.85 -35.28 25.21
CA SER A 76 38.00 -34.42 25.47
C SER A 76 37.84 -33.02 24.85
N HIS A 77 37.12 -32.91 23.72
CA HIS A 77 36.84 -31.63 23.06
C HIS A 77 35.78 -30.78 23.77
N THR A 78 34.98 -31.36 24.68
CA THR A 78 34.06 -30.58 25.52
C THR A 78 34.76 -29.90 26.70
N LEU A 79 36.02 -30.25 26.97
CA LEU A 79 36.82 -29.67 28.05
C LEU A 79 37.66 -28.51 27.51
N GLN A 80 37.41 -27.29 28.01
CA GLN A 80 37.99 -26.04 27.47
C GLN A 80 39.46 -25.77 27.89
N GLU A 81 40.04 -26.55 28.83
CA GLU A 81 41.38 -26.27 29.39
C GLU A 81 42.41 -27.36 29.07
N LEU A 82 43.42 -27.01 28.28
CA LEU A 82 44.41 -27.92 27.69
C LEU A 82 45.45 -28.61 28.63
N PRO A 83 45.69 -28.29 29.92
CA PRO A 83 46.73 -29.01 30.65
C PRO A 83 46.28 -30.32 31.31
N ALA A 84 44.98 -30.60 31.43
CA ALA A 84 44.45 -31.75 32.18
C ALA A 84 43.72 -32.81 31.33
N GLY A 85 43.91 -32.76 29.99
CA GLY A 85 43.02 -33.23 28.91
C GLY A 85 42.34 -34.61 28.95
N TYR A 86 42.65 -35.49 29.91
CA TYR A 86 41.85 -36.71 30.17
C TYR A 86 41.63 -36.97 31.67
N TYR A 87 42.45 -36.39 32.55
CA TYR A 87 42.34 -36.59 34.00
C TYR A 87 41.07 -35.98 34.58
N GLN A 88 40.55 -34.92 33.96
CA GLN A 88 39.27 -34.34 34.35
C GLN A 88 38.09 -35.29 34.09
N LEU A 89 38.22 -36.28 33.20
CA LEU A 89 37.20 -37.31 33.00
C LEU A 89 37.23 -38.42 34.06
N PHE A 90 38.20 -38.41 34.98
CA PHE A 90 38.16 -39.28 36.16
C PHE A 90 37.22 -38.76 37.24
N GLU A 91 36.84 -37.48 37.18
CA GLU A 91 35.76 -36.94 37.99
C GLU A 91 34.42 -37.34 37.34
N ILE A 92 33.54 -37.94 38.16
CA ILE A 92 32.33 -38.61 37.65
C ILE A 92 31.37 -37.58 37.03
N ASP A 93 31.23 -36.41 37.65
CA ASP A 93 30.27 -35.39 37.21
C ASP A 93 30.68 -34.74 35.88
N THR A 94 31.98 -34.45 35.71
CA THR A 94 32.54 -33.93 34.46
C THR A 94 32.50 -34.98 33.34
N MET A 95 32.74 -36.25 33.66
CA MET A 95 32.59 -37.35 32.69
C MET A 95 31.14 -37.49 32.21
N ILE A 96 30.17 -37.49 33.14
CA ILE A 96 28.74 -37.57 32.81
C ILE A 96 28.33 -36.35 31.99
N ALA A 97 28.73 -35.14 32.37
CA ALA A 97 28.38 -33.92 31.65
C ALA A 97 28.96 -33.93 30.21
N SER A 98 30.23 -34.32 30.07
CA SER A 98 30.93 -34.41 28.78
C SER A 98 30.30 -35.47 27.88
N ALA A 99 30.06 -36.68 28.39
CA ALA A 99 29.40 -37.76 27.66
C ALA A 99 27.99 -37.37 27.21
N THR A 100 27.21 -36.76 28.11
CA THR A 100 25.85 -36.29 27.80
C THR A 100 25.88 -35.23 26.71
N SER A 101 26.80 -34.26 26.79
CA SER A 101 26.96 -33.22 25.77
C SER A 101 27.31 -33.81 24.41
N VAL A 102 28.27 -34.73 24.36
CA VAL A 102 28.70 -35.39 23.12
C VAL A 102 27.57 -36.19 22.49
N ILE A 103 26.87 -37.05 23.26
CA ILE A 103 25.72 -37.82 22.75
C ILE A 103 24.63 -36.89 22.25
N THR A 104 24.33 -35.83 23.00
CA THR A 104 23.28 -34.88 22.62
C THR A 104 23.63 -34.16 21.33
N GLN A 105 24.87 -33.71 21.18
CA GLN A 105 25.34 -33.06 19.94
C GLN A 105 25.38 -34.02 18.77
N LEU A 106 25.85 -35.26 18.99
CA LEU A 106 25.88 -36.30 17.96
C LEU A 106 24.45 -36.65 17.51
N ALA A 107 23.52 -36.78 18.45
CA ALA A 107 22.11 -37.01 18.17
C ALA A 107 21.47 -35.83 17.42
N VAL A 108 21.79 -34.58 17.77
CA VAL A 108 21.31 -33.39 17.05
C VAL A 108 21.85 -33.36 15.63
N ASN A 109 23.13 -33.64 15.42
CA ASN A 109 23.72 -33.70 14.07
C ASN A 109 23.16 -34.87 13.26
N PHE A 110 22.94 -36.02 13.89
CA PHE A 110 22.32 -37.17 13.24
C PHE A 110 20.86 -36.91 12.86
N LEU A 111 20.09 -36.25 13.74
CA LEU A 111 18.74 -35.76 13.45
C LEU A 111 18.75 -34.72 12.33
N LYS A 112 19.76 -33.85 12.29
CA LYS A 112 19.93 -32.87 11.22
C LYS A 112 20.23 -33.53 9.88
N GLU A 113 21.09 -34.53 9.81
CA GLU A 113 21.55 -35.11 8.55
C GLU A 113 20.60 -36.18 8.01
N SER A 114 20.10 -37.07 8.89
CA SER A 114 19.28 -38.22 8.50
C SER A 114 17.77 -37.96 8.55
N PHE A 115 17.33 -36.94 9.32
CA PHE A 115 15.91 -36.65 9.53
C PHE A 115 15.47 -35.24 9.11
N MET A 116 16.39 -34.30 8.82
CA MET A 116 15.97 -33.09 8.09
C MET A 116 15.81 -33.44 6.62
N ILE A 117 14.57 -33.77 6.28
CA ILE A 117 14.10 -33.73 4.91
C ILE A 117 14.22 -32.27 4.44
N GLU A 118 14.83 -32.05 3.27
CA GLU A 118 14.75 -30.76 2.58
C GLU A 118 13.28 -30.50 2.29
N SER A 119 12.67 -29.73 3.20
CA SER A 119 11.27 -29.48 3.12
C SER A 119 11.12 -28.34 2.11
N HIS A 120 10.62 -28.65 0.92
CA HIS A 120 9.74 -27.73 0.20
C HIS A 120 8.43 -27.53 0.98
N ARG A 121 8.47 -27.46 2.32
CA ARG A 121 7.38 -26.82 3.03
C ARG A 121 7.40 -25.40 2.54
N ILE A 122 6.28 -25.02 1.97
CA ILE A 122 5.86 -23.64 1.90
C ILE A 122 6.01 -23.12 3.33
N ALA A 123 7.15 -22.48 3.62
CA ALA A 123 7.34 -21.81 4.88
C ALA A 123 6.21 -20.78 4.93
N SER A 124 5.35 -20.91 5.93
CA SER A 124 4.25 -19.98 6.11
C SER A 124 4.85 -18.65 6.52
N ALA A 125 5.28 -17.86 5.53
CA ALA A 125 5.75 -16.52 5.73
C ALA A 125 4.53 -15.69 6.11
N GLU A 126 4.52 -15.19 7.34
CA GLU A 126 3.53 -14.22 7.75
C GLU A 126 3.93 -12.86 7.16
N GLY A 127 3.50 -12.64 5.93
CA GLY A 127 3.62 -11.36 5.25
C GLY A 127 2.42 -10.49 5.60
N THR A 128 2.68 -9.29 6.11
CA THR A 128 1.63 -8.26 6.15
C THR A 128 1.43 -7.73 4.73
N TYR A 129 0.36 -8.17 4.07
CA TYR A 129 -0.06 -7.62 2.78
C TYR A 129 -1.18 -6.61 3.00
N THR A 130 -1.04 -5.42 2.41
CA THR A 130 -2.09 -4.40 2.41
C THR A 130 -3.24 -4.85 1.52
N GLN A 131 -4.31 -5.36 2.15
CA GLN A 131 -5.51 -5.76 1.44
C GLN A 131 -6.52 -4.61 1.40
N GLU A 132 -6.96 -4.24 0.19
CA GLU A 132 -8.07 -3.31 0.00
C GLU A 132 -9.37 -3.94 0.51
N ARG A 133 -9.77 -3.61 1.75
CA ARG A 133 -11.04 -4.03 2.33
C ARG A 133 -11.97 -2.85 2.44
N LEU A 134 -13.22 -3.03 2.02
CA LEU A 134 -14.28 -2.07 2.27
C LEU A 134 -14.55 -2.01 3.79
N ARG A 135 -14.02 -0.98 4.45
CA ARG A 135 -14.29 -0.72 5.87
C ARG A 135 -15.26 0.45 6.00
N PHE A 136 -16.32 0.23 6.76
CA PHE A 136 -17.21 1.33 7.17
C PHE A 136 -16.45 2.25 8.12
N ARG A 137 -16.51 3.55 7.85
CA ARG A 137 -15.95 4.55 8.75
C ARG A 137 -16.90 4.72 9.94
N PRO A 138 -16.43 4.54 11.18
CA PRO A 138 -17.31 4.46 12.35
C PRO A 138 -18.12 5.75 12.55
N LEU A 139 -17.48 6.92 12.37
CA LEU A 139 -18.14 8.20 12.53
C LEU A 139 -19.25 8.43 11.49
N SER A 140 -19.00 8.10 10.23
CA SER A 140 -20.02 8.21 9.16
C SER A 140 -21.19 7.25 9.39
N LEU A 141 -20.91 6.04 9.87
CA LEU A 141 -21.93 5.03 10.18
C LEU A 141 -22.86 5.52 11.30
N TRP A 142 -22.31 6.01 12.41
CA TRP A 142 -23.13 6.48 13.53
C TRP A 142 -23.94 7.73 13.19
N ILE A 143 -23.39 8.67 12.41
CA ILE A 143 -24.14 9.83 11.91
C ILE A 143 -25.33 9.38 11.05
N MET A 144 -25.12 8.41 10.16
CA MET A 144 -26.18 7.86 9.31
C MET A 144 -27.27 7.18 10.15
N VAL A 145 -26.89 6.34 11.13
CA VAL A 145 -27.83 5.66 12.02
C VAL A 145 -28.67 6.68 12.80
N VAL A 146 -28.04 7.68 13.42
CA VAL A 146 -28.74 8.73 14.17
C VAL A 146 -29.69 9.51 13.26
N SER A 147 -29.23 9.89 12.06
CA SER A 147 -30.05 10.65 11.11
C SER A 147 -31.29 9.85 10.66
N LEU A 148 -31.14 8.54 10.39
CA LEU A 148 -32.25 7.66 10.02
C LEU A 148 -33.26 7.47 11.16
N ILE A 149 -32.77 7.36 12.40
CA ILE A 149 -33.64 7.30 13.60
C ILE A 149 -34.41 8.62 13.75
N VAL A 150 -33.75 9.76 13.61
CA VAL A 150 -34.43 11.06 13.71
C VAL A 150 -35.48 11.21 12.60
N LEU A 151 -35.17 10.83 11.36
CA LEU A 151 -36.12 10.86 10.25
C LEU A 151 -37.31 9.93 10.48
N SER A 152 -37.10 8.73 11.04
CA SER A 152 -38.19 7.80 11.33
C SER A 152 -39.11 8.33 12.44
N LEU A 153 -38.53 8.94 13.49
CA LEU A 153 -39.28 9.59 14.56
C LEU A 153 -40.09 10.79 14.06
N LEU A 154 -39.51 11.62 13.18
CA LEU A 154 -40.22 12.73 12.55
C LEU A 154 -41.37 12.23 11.66
N ALA A 155 -41.14 11.19 10.85
CA ALA A 155 -42.18 10.58 10.02
C ALA A 155 -43.31 10.00 10.88
N LEU A 156 -42.97 9.28 11.96
CA LEU A 156 -43.95 8.74 12.90
C LEU A 156 -44.75 9.84 13.58
N SER A 157 -44.10 10.94 13.96
CA SER A 157 -44.76 12.12 14.53
C SER A 157 -45.80 12.70 13.58
N VAL A 158 -45.45 12.90 12.30
CA VAL A 158 -46.38 13.41 11.28
C VAL A 158 -47.55 12.46 11.08
N ILE A 159 -47.32 11.15 11.00
CA ILE A 159 -48.38 10.15 10.83
C ILE A 159 -49.30 10.11 12.05
N SER A 160 -48.75 10.19 13.26
CA SER A 160 -49.53 10.15 14.51
C SER A 160 -50.45 11.34 14.71
N GLN A 161 -50.13 12.49 14.10
CA GLN A 161 -50.95 13.70 14.16
C GLN A 161 -51.95 13.81 13.00
N PHE A 162 -51.97 12.84 12.07
CA PHE A 162 -52.86 12.89 10.92
C PHE A 162 -54.29 12.45 11.30
N THR A 163 -55.22 13.40 11.32
CA THR A 163 -56.67 13.14 11.40
C THR A 163 -57.36 13.54 10.08
N PRO A 164 -58.12 12.64 9.44
CA PRO A 164 -58.79 12.95 8.18
C PRO A 164 -59.88 14.01 8.43
N SER A 165 -59.66 15.23 7.93
CA SER A 165 -60.48 16.42 8.25
C SER A 165 -61.12 17.08 7.02
N VAL A 166 -60.93 16.55 5.81
CA VAL A 166 -61.41 17.14 4.54
C VAL A 166 -62.01 16.06 3.65
N SER A 167 -63.10 16.38 2.93
CA SER A 167 -63.82 15.45 2.04
C SER A 167 -63.04 15.03 0.79
N GLN A 168 -62.16 15.91 0.29
CA GLN A 168 -61.34 15.70 -0.90
C GLN A 168 -59.92 16.21 -0.74
N ASP A 169 -59.06 15.89 -1.71
CA ASP A 169 -57.68 16.37 -1.81
C ASP A 169 -57.67 17.92 -1.97
N PRO A 170 -57.16 18.68 -0.98
CA PRO A 170 -57.15 20.15 -1.04
C PRO A 170 -56.12 20.69 -2.06
N CYS A 171 -55.19 19.84 -2.54
CA CYS A 171 -54.20 20.23 -3.55
C CYS A 171 -54.76 20.18 -4.98
N LEU A 172 -55.94 19.59 -5.19
CA LEU A 172 -56.60 19.54 -6.50
C LEU A 172 -57.37 20.84 -6.75
N LEU A 173 -57.14 21.50 -7.89
CA LEU A 173 -57.85 22.74 -8.24
C LEU A 173 -59.36 22.51 -8.39
N ALA A 174 -59.74 21.39 -9.01
CA ALA A 174 -61.13 21.00 -9.18
C ALA A 174 -61.86 20.75 -7.84
N SER A 175 -61.16 20.24 -6.82
CA SER A 175 -61.70 20.07 -5.45
C SER A 175 -61.96 21.43 -4.79
N ASN A 176 -61.02 22.39 -4.93
CA ASN A 176 -61.23 23.75 -4.43
C ASN A 176 -62.43 24.43 -5.11
N ALA A 177 -62.67 24.19 -6.41
CA ALA A 177 -63.85 24.70 -7.11
C ALA A 177 -65.15 24.02 -6.64
N ALA A 178 -65.14 22.70 -6.41
CA ALA A 178 -66.29 21.94 -5.92
C ALA A 178 -66.70 22.36 -4.49
N ILE A 179 -65.72 22.51 -3.58
CA ILE A 179 -65.98 22.97 -2.20
C ILE A 179 -66.47 24.43 -2.20
N LEU A 180 -65.94 25.28 -3.09
CA LEU A 180 -66.36 26.68 -3.20
C LEU A 180 -67.78 26.84 -3.73
N ALA A 181 -68.19 26.02 -4.71
CA ALA A 181 -69.56 26.03 -5.25
C ALA A 181 -70.61 25.78 -4.16
N GLN A 182 -70.28 24.93 -3.18
CA GLN A 182 -71.16 24.62 -2.04
C GLN A 182 -70.99 25.59 -0.85
N SER A 183 -70.12 26.61 -0.96
CA SER A 183 -69.77 27.53 0.13
C SER A 183 -70.09 29.00 -0.24
N PRO A 184 -71.38 29.39 -0.33
CA PRO A 184 -71.79 30.73 -0.81
C PRO A 184 -71.27 31.88 0.08
N SER A 185 -71.12 31.63 1.39
CA SER A 185 -70.57 32.62 2.33
C SER A 185 -69.12 33.01 2.02
N ILE A 186 -68.33 32.10 1.46
CA ILE A 186 -66.95 32.39 1.06
C ILE A 186 -66.88 32.88 -0.38
N ASP A 187 -67.73 32.37 -1.27
CA ASP A 187 -67.77 32.80 -2.67
C ASP A 187 -68.04 34.31 -2.78
N THR A 188 -69.03 34.81 -2.04
CA THR A 188 -69.38 36.25 -1.99
C THR A 188 -68.23 37.14 -1.50
N ILE A 189 -67.50 36.70 -0.47
CA ILE A 189 -66.33 37.42 0.08
C ILE A 189 -65.15 37.40 -0.90
N LEU A 190 -64.93 36.28 -1.60
CA LEU A 190 -63.76 36.08 -2.46
C LEU A 190 -63.97 36.54 -3.91
N ALA A 191 -65.21 36.66 -4.39
CA ALA A 191 -65.55 37.06 -5.76
C ALA A 191 -64.88 38.39 -6.22
N PRO A 192 -64.79 39.45 -5.40
CA PRO A 192 -64.07 40.67 -5.79
C PRO A 192 -62.54 40.59 -5.64
N LEU A 193 -62.00 39.49 -5.12
CA LEU A 193 -60.60 39.39 -4.71
C LEU A 193 -59.69 38.62 -5.67
N GLY A 194 -60.19 38.16 -6.83
CA GLY A 194 -59.41 37.40 -7.81
C GLY A 194 -58.11 38.07 -8.28
N GLU A 195 -58.12 39.39 -8.45
CA GLU A 195 -56.97 40.21 -8.87
C GLU A 195 -56.08 40.71 -7.70
N CYS A 196 -56.49 40.46 -6.45
CA CYS A 196 -55.88 41.05 -5.27
C CYS A 196 -54.64 40.30 -4.74
N ARG A 197 -53.81 41.02 -3.98
CA ARG A 197 -52.66 40.46 -3.24
C ARG A 197 -53.12 39.57 -2.09
N THR A 198 -52.28 38.62 -1.69
CA THR A 198 -52.51 37.78 -0.49
C THR A 198 -52.76 38.61 0.77
N SER A 199 -52.10 39.76 0.93
CA SER A 199 -52.32 40.66 2.09
C SER A 199 -53.73 41.26 2.13
N GLN A 200 -54.33 41.52 0.96
CA GLN A 200 -55.70 42.03 0.89
C GLN A 200 -56.70 40.92 1.21
N ILE A 201 -56.50 39.72 0.67
CA ILE A 201 -57.32 38.55 1.01
C ILE A 201 -57.27 38.29 2.53
N LEU A 202 -56.07 38.35 3.12
CA LEU A 202 -55.90 38.19 4.56
C LEU A 202 -56.65 39.27 5.35
N TYR A 203 -56.64 40.51 4.86
CA TYR A 203 -57.35 41.62 5.49
C TYR A 203 -58.87 41.40 5.47
N GLU A 204 -59.46 41.08 4.31
CA GLU A 204 -60.91 40.81 4.21
C GLU A 204 -61.33 39.59 5.03
N LEU A 205 -60.48 38.55 5.07
CA LEU A 205 -60.75 37.35 5.87
C LEU A 205 -60.51 37.56 7.38
N SER A 206 -59.77 38.61 7.79
CA SER A 206 -59.45 38.83 9.22
C SER A 206 -60.68 39.18 10.07
N GLY A 207 -61.72 39.75 9.45
CA GLY A 207 -63.02 40.00 10.09
C GLY A 207 -63.90 38.77 10.25
N HIS A 208 -63.46 37.60 9.75
CA HIS A 208 -64.27 36.40 9.68
C HIS A 208 -63.61 35.21 10.39
N ARG A 209 -64.36 34.51 11.24
CA ARG A 209 -63.99 33.20 11.75
C ARG A 209 -64.46 32.14 10.76
N LEU A 210 -63.52 31.46 10.11
CA LEU A 210 -63.79 30.39 9.15
C LEU A 210 -63.86 29.04 9.88
N SER A 211 -64.90 28.26 9.61
CA SER A 211 -65.03 26.88 10.09
C SER A 211 -65.55 25.98 8.98
N THR A 212 -65.01 24.77 8.88
CA THR A 212 -65.62 23.70 8.07
C THR A 212 -66.90 23.24 8.78
N ASP A 213 -68.01 23.28 8.07
CA ASP A 213 -69.32 22.84 8.55
C ASP A 213 -69.77 21.61 7.75
N PHE A 214 -70.24 20.59 8.46
CA PHE A 214 -70.74 19.36 7.86
C PHE A 214 -72.16 19.10 8.38
N ASP A 215 -73.13 19.22 7.48
CA ASP A 215 -74.55 19.10 7.80
C ASP A 215 -75.12 17.69 7.45
N GLY A 216 -74.24 16.68 7.37
CA GLY A 216 -74.61 15.30 7.03
C GLY A 216 -74.66 14.99 5.52
N SER A 217 -75.04 15.96 4.68
CA SER A 217 -75.08 15.82 3.21
C SER A 217 -74.07 16.72 2.51
N LYS A 218 -73.89 17.96 2.96
CA LYS A 218 -73.04 18.97 2.31
C LYS A 218 -71.80 19.29 3.15
N PHE A 219 -70.63 19.35 2.50
CA PHE A 219 -69.40 19.86 3.12
C PHE A 219 -69.15 21.29 2.62
N GLN A 220 -69.24 22.26 3.54
CA GLN A 220 -69.08 23.68 3.19
C GLN A 220 -68.14 24.40 4.17
N ILE A 221 -67.53 25.48 3.72
CA ILE A 221 -66.76 26.36 4.58
C ILE A 221 -67.62 27.58 4.89
N ARG A 222 -67.95 27.77 6.17
CA ARG A 222 -68.77 28.89 6.64
C ARG A 222 -67.88 29.99 7.20
N ALA A 223 -68.03 31.21 6.68
CA ALA A 223 -67.50 32.42 7.29
C ALA A 223 -68.53 32.97 8.28
N ARG A 224 -68.13 33.13 9.55
CA ARG A 224 -68.93 33.87 10.56
C ARG A 224 -68.24 35.18 10.85
N GLU A 225 -68.95 36.30 10.71
CA GLU A 225 -68.43 37.62 11.06
C GLU A 225 -68.06 37.67 12.55
N ILE A 226 -66.91 38.25 12.83
CA ILE A 226 -66.51 38.65 14.18
C ILE A 226 -66.97 40.11 14.29
N LEU A 227 -67.84 40.41 15.26
CA LEU A 227 -68.24 41.79 15.57
C LEU A 227 -66.98 42.62 15.92
N LEU A 228 -66.38 43.25 14.92
CA LEU A 228 -65.35 44.27 15.07
C LEU A 228 -66.03 45.62 14.88
N ALA A 229 -66.17 46.35 15.97
CA ALA A 229 -66.68 47.72 15.97
C ALA A 229 -65.67 48.66 15.29
N ASP A 230 -65.76 48.82 13.98
CA ASP A 230 -65.43 50.07 13.27
C ASP A 230 -66.04 50.07 11.87
N GLU A 231 -67.22 50.69 11.72
CA GLU A 231 -68.03 50.65 10.50
C GLU A 231 -67.63 51.69 9.43
N ASN A 232 -66.54 52.45 9.60
CA ASN A 232 -66.33 53.68 8.82
C ASN A 232 -65.16 53.69 7.80
N PHE A 233 -64.64 52.55 7.34
CA PHE A 233 -63.63 52.56 6.26
C PHE A 233 -63.76 51.37 5.29
N ILE A 234 -64.79 51.37 4.42
CA ILE A 234 -64.79 50.54 3.21
C ILE A 234 -63.75 51.11 2.24
N ARG A 235 -62.48 50.69 2.40
CA ARG A 235 -61.39 51.11 1.52
C ARG A 235 -61.39 50.20 0.29
N LYS A 236 -61.64 50.77 -0.90
CA LYS A 236 -61.64 50.04 -2.18
C LYS A 236 -60.42 49.10 -2.30
N PRO A 237 -60.59 47.85 -2.78
CA PRO A 237 -59.51 46.88 -2.86
C PRO A 237 -58.36 47.42 -3.70
N LYS A 238 -57.13 47.38 -3.17
CA LYS A 238 -55.94 47.85 -3.88
C LYS A 238 -55.53 46.83 -4.95
N ARG A 239 -55.86 47.12 -6.22
CA ARG A 239 -55.47 46.32 -7.38
C ARG A 239 -53.96 46.10 -7.45
N LYS A 240 -53.55 44.88 -7.79
CA LYS A 240 -52.13 44.56 -7.96
C LYS A 240 -51.68 44.78 -9.41
N HIS A 241 -50.79 45.75 -9.64
CA HIS A 241 -50.28 46.03 -10.99
C HIS A 241 -49.14 45.12 -11.48
N ARG A 242 -48.54 44.28 -10.62
CA ARG A 242 -47.42 43.37 -11.00
C ARG A 242 -47.73 41.94 -10.60
N SER A 243 -47.46 40.98 -11.49
CA SER A 243 -47.58 39.56 -11.19
C SER A 243 -46.71 39.16 -9.99
N TRP A 244 -47.16 38.16 -9.25
CA TRP A 244 -46.32 37.51 -8.25
C TRP A 244 -45.22 36.69 -8.95
N MET A 245 -44.04 36.63 -8.31
CA MET A 245 -42.93 35.78 -8.76
C MET A 245 -42.47 34.93 -7.57
N PRO A 246 -42.34 33.61 -7.75
CA PRO A 246 -41.77 32.73 -6.73
C PRO A 246 -40.29 33.06 -6.52
N MET A 247 -39.76 32.70 -5.35
CA MET A 247 -38.36 32.96 -5.00
C MET A 247 -37.38 32.38 -6.03
N THR A 248 -37.70 31.18 -6.53
CA THR A 248 -36.93 30.44 -7.53
C THR A 248 -36.88 31.09 -8.91
N ALA A 249 -37.84 31.95 -9.24
CA ALA A 249 -37.89 32.70 -10.50
C ALA A 249 -37.27 34.11 -10.39
N ARG A 250 -36.81 34.52 -9.19
CA ARG A 250 -36.13 35.80 -9.00
C ARG A 250 -34.72 35.73 -9.55
N THR A 251 -34.21 36.86 -10.05
CA THR A 251 -32.93 36.95 -10.75
C THR A 251 -31.76 36.40 -9.95
N TYR A 252 -31.65 36.70 -8.66
CA TYR A 252 -30.56 36.19 -7.82
C TYR A 252 -30.58 34.66 -7.68
N PHE A 253 -31.76 34.05 -7.61
CA PHE A 253 -31.88 32.60 -7.47
C PHE A 253 -31.60 31.90 -8.80
N VAL A 254 -32.05 32.49 -9.92
CA VAL A 254 -31.72 32.03 -11.27
C VAL A 254 -30.21 32.11 -11.52
N ILE A 255 -29.56 33.20 -11.12
CA ILE A 255 -28.10 33.32 -11.17
C ILE A 255 -27.47 32.18 -10.36
N ALA A 256 -27.90 31.97 -9.11
CA ALA A 256 -27.38 30.90 -8.26
C ALA A 256 -27.55 29.48 -8.86
N ILE A 257 -28.69 29.18 -9.50
CA ILE A 257 -28.96 27.89 -10.17
C ILE A 257 -27.89 27.57 -11.23
N PHE A 258 -27.41 28.57 -11.96
CA PHE A 258 -26.44 28.36 -13.04
C PHE A 258 -24.99 28.56 -12.61
N THR A 259 -24.73 29.55 -11.74
CA THR A 259 -23.36 29.84 -11.31
C THR A 259 -22.81 28.76 -10.40
N LEU A 260 -23.62 28.18 -9.51
CA LEU A 260 -23.13 27.23 -8.52
C LEU A 260 -22.66 25.91 -9.17
N PRO A 261 -23.42 25.27 -10.08
CA PRO A 261 -22.93 24.10 -10.82
C PRO A 261 -21.76 24.41 -11.77
N LEU A 262 -21.71 25.61 -12.37
CA LEU A 262 -20.60 26.00 -13.23
C LEU A 262 -19.29 26.13 -12.43
N VAL A 263 -19.35 26.81 -11.28
CA VAL A 263 -18.19 26.96 -10.39
C VAL A 263 -17.72 25.60 -9.88
N THR A 264 -18.62 24.68 -9.56
CA THR A 264 -18.21 23.33 -9.12
C THR A 264 -17.56 22.52 -10.24
N ILE A 265 -18.03 22.61 -11.48
CA ILE A 265 -17.38 21.96 -12.63
C ILE A 265 -15.94 22.47 -12.80
N ILE A 266 -15.74 23.79 -12.71
CA ILE A 266 -14.42 24.43 -12.81
C ILE A 266 -13.53 24.01 -11.65
N ALA A 267 -14.04 24.07 -10.41
CA ALA A 267 -13.30 23.68 -9.21
C ALA A 267 -12.85 22.21 -9.27
N LEU A 268 -13.72 21.31 -9.74
CA LEU A 268 -13.39 19.90 -9.95
C LEU A 268 -12.29 19.71 -11.00
N GLU A 269 -12.28 20.51 -12.07
CA GLU A 269 -11.22 20.43 -13.09
C GLU A 269 -9.87 20.94 -12.56
N VAL A 270 -9.88 22.08 -11.86
CA VAL A 270 -8.67 22.66 -11.26
C VAL A 270 -8.09 21.74 -10.21
N ALA A 271 -8.92 21.22 -9.30
CA ALA A 271 -8.48 20.29 -8.26
C ALA A 271 -7.93 18.98 -8.87
N TYR A 272 -8.52 18.51 -9.98
CA TYR A 272 -8.03 17.30 -10.67
C TYR A 272 -6.66 17.51 -11.29
N ARG A 273 -6.48 18.62 -12.01
CA ARG A 273 -5.19 18.95 -12.63
C ARG A 273 -4.09 19.09 -11.57
N GLN A 274 -4.39 19.82 -10.50
CA GLN A 274 -3.46 19.97 -9.39
C GLN A 274 -3.12 18.62 -8.75
N SER A 275 -4.11 17.75 -8.54
CA SER A 275 -3.89 16.40 -8.01
C SER A 275 -3.00 15.54 -8.91
N ILE A 276 -3.07 15.66 -10.24
CA ILE A 276 -2.18 14.93 -11.15
C ILE A 276 -0.78 15.53 -11.12
N GLU A 277 -0.65 16.86 -11.20
CA GLU A 277 0.64 17.55 -11.23
C GLU A 277 1.45 17.31 -9.94
N SER A 278 0.79 17.22 -8.79
CA SER A 278 1.46 17.02 -7.50
C SER A 278 1.55 15.57 -7.03
N ASN A 279 1.11 14.59 -7.84
CA ASN A 279 0.94 13.18 -7.42
C ASN A 279 0.14 13.07 -6.11
N GLY A 280 -1.06 13.63 -6.10
CA GLY A 280 -1.95 13.72 -4.95
C GLY A 280 -1.64 14.88 -4.00
N PHE A 281 -2.54 15.12 -3.05
CA PHE A 281 -2.36 16.11 -2.00
C PHE A 281 -1.67 15.47 -0.80
N ALA A 282 -0.43 15.89 -0.53
CA ALA A 282 0.29 15.52 0.69
C ALA A 282 -0.26 16.36 1.85
N VAL A 283 -0.87 15.71 2.84
CA VAL A 283 -1.45 16.43 4.00
C VAL A 283 -0.94 15.86 5.30
N GLN A 284 -0.45 16.76 6.16
CA GLN A 284 0.14 16.45 7.45
C GLN A 284 -0.86 15.77 8.41
N ASP A 285 -2.13 16.17 8.34
CA ASP A 285 -3.25 15.56 9.06
C ASP A 285 -4.24 14.92 8.08
N MET A 286 -3.98 13.65 7.72
CA MET A 286 -4.83 12.89 6.80
C MET A 286 -6.30 12.84 7.25
N PHE A 287 -6.54 12.85 8.57
CA PHE A 287 -7.89 12.86 9.13
C PHE A 287 -8.69 14.10 8.68
N TRP A 288 -8.20 15.30 8.97
CA TRP A 288 -8.93 16.54 8.66
C TRP A 288 -9.01 16.80 7.16
N ALA A 289 -7.97 16.41 6.42
CA ALA A 289 -7.96 16.51 4.97
C ALA A 289 -9.05 15.64 4.32
N LEU A 290 -9.11 14.36 4.71
CA LEU A 290 -10.02 13.40 4.10
C LEU A 290 -11.47 13.65 4.51
N TYR A 291 -11.75 13.84 5.80
CA TYR A 291 -13.11 14.13 6.26
C TYR A 291 -13.58 15.52 5.81
N GLY A 292 -12.72 16.53 5.86
CA GLY A 292 -13.05 17.90 5.45
C GLY A 292 -13.40 18.01 3.97
N THR A 293 -12.59 17.40 3.09
CA THR A 293 -12.83 17.42 1.63
C THR A 293 -14.08 16.61 1.24
N GLN A 294 -14.31 15.45 1.87
CA GLN A 294 -15.49 14.63 1.60
C GLN A 294 -16.79 15.29 2.08
N TYR A 295 -16.83 15.82 3.31
CA TYR A 295 -18.06 16.46 3.80
C TYR A 295 -18.35 17.79 3.12
N SER A 296 -17.32 18.59 2.80
CA SER A 296 -17.53 19.85 2.07
C SER A 296 -18.06 19.60 0.65
N SER A 297 -17.48 18.66 -0.10
CA SER A 297 -17.98 18.31 -1.44
C SER A 297 -19.40 17.75 -1.40
N ALA A 298 -19.74 16.91 -0.42
CA ALA A 298 -21.10 16.42 -0.22
C ALA A 298 -22.10 17.55 0.09
N LEU A 299 -21.72 18.51 0.95
CA LEU A 299 -22.56 19.65 1.30
C LEU A 299 -22.86 20.54 0.09
N ILE A 300 -21.86 20.83 -0.74
CA ILE A 300 -22.02 21.64 -1.96
C ILE A 300 -22.99 20.96 -2.93
N VAL A 301 -22.82 19.65 -3.15
CA VAL A 301 -23.72 18.89 -4.02
C VAL A 301 -25.14 18.79 -3.46
N LEU A 302 -25.29 18.66 -2.14
CA LEU A 302 -26.61 18.70 -1.50
C LEU A 302 -27.29 20.06 -1.70
N ALA A 303 -26.53 21.16 -1.64
CA ALA A 303 -27.06 22.50 -1.90
C ALA A 303 -27.54 22.64 -3.36
N ILE A 304 -26.75 22.15 -4.34
CA ILE A 304 -27.17 22.12 -5.75
C ILE A 304 -28.45 21.31 -5.92
N ALA A 305 -28.47 20.07 -5.43
CA ALA A 305 -29.63 19.19 -5.54
C ALA A 305 -30.89 19.83 -4.91
N SER A 306 -30.75 20.49 -3.76
CA SER A 306 -31.84 21.18 -3.08
C SER A 306 -32.37 22.38 -3.89
N ILE A 307 -31.49 23.15 -4.52
CA ILE A 307 -31.87 24.28 -5.38
C ILE A 307 -32.67 23.79 -6.59
N PHE A 308 -32.25 22.70 -7.24
CA PHE A 308 -32.97 22.09 -8.36
C PHE A 308 -34.30 21.46 -7.94
N ASN A 309 -34.37 20.81 -6.78
CA ASN A 309 -35.64 20.33 -6.22
C ASN A 309 -36.62 21.46 -5.91
N SER A 310 -36.11 22.61 -5.44
CA SER A 310 -36.93 23.81 -5.21
C SER A 310 -37.46 24.41 -6.52
N LEU A 311 -36.61 24.44 -7.56
CA LEU A 311 -37.01 24.83 -8.91
C LEU A 311 -38.11 23.90 -9.43
N ASP A 312 -37.95 22.58 -9.27
CA ASP A 312 -38.94 21.60 -9.70
C ASP A 312 -40.27 21.73 -8.99
N PHE A 313 -40.25 21.91 -7.68
CA PHE A 313 -41.45 22.20 -6.92
C PHE A 313 -42.19 23.44 -7.47
N THR A 314 -41.44 24.48 -7.83
CA THR A 314 -42.03 25.69 -8.41
C THR A 314 -42.63 25.41 -9.79
N ILE A 315 -41.85 24.81 -10.68
CA ILE A 315 -42.22 24.54 -12.06
C ILE A 315 -43.45 23.63 -12.12
N THR A 316 -43.46 22.57 -11.33
CA THR A 316 -44.57 21.62 -11.27
C THR A 316 -45.84 22.30 -10.74
N THR A 317 -45.74 23.19 -9.73
CA THR A 317 -46.90 23.95 -9.22
C THR A 317 -47.46 24.91 -10.27
N PHE A 318 -46.58 25.60 -11.00
CA PHE A 318 -46.97 26.62 -11.98
C PHE A 318 -47.38 26.07 -13.33
N SER A 319 -47.01 24.83 -13.65
CA SER A 319 -47.24 24.21 -14.96
C SER A 319 -48.70 24.31 -15.40
N ILE A 320 -49.65 23.94 -14.52
CA ILE A 320 -51.09 23.97 -14.82
C ILE A 320 -51.58 25.39 -15.09
N PHE A 321 -51.19 26.36 -14.26
CA PHE A 321 -51.55 27.77 -14.46
C PHE A 321 -50.93 28.36 -15.72
N SER A 322 -49.69 27.98 -16.05
CA SER A 322 -49.01 28.40 -17.28
C SER A 322 -49.71 27.83 -18.52
N PHE A 323 -50.19 26.59 -18.47
CA PHE A 323 -50.93 25.97 -19.56
C PHE A 323 -52.31 26.63 -19.74
N MET A 324 -53.07 26.85 -18.67
CA MET A 324 -54.37 27.56 -18.71
C MET A 324 -54.25 29.02 -19.13
N ARG A 325 -53.10 29.64 -18.88
CA ARG A 325 -52.80 31.00 -19.33
C ARG A 325 -52.52 31.06 -20.83
N ALA A 326 -51.87 30.03 -21.38
CA ALA A 326 -51.50 30.02 -22.79
C ALA A 326 -52.70 29.72 -23.70
N ARG A 327 -53.60 28.83 -23.26
CA ARG A 327 -54.78 28.40 -24.02
C ARG A 327 -55.85 27.79 -23.10
N ALA A 328 -57.09 27.72 -23.59
CA ALA A 328 -58.12 26.91 -22.98
C ALA A 328 -57.74 25.42 -23.09
N ILE A 329 -57.71 24.71 -21.97
CA ILE A 329 -57.31 23.30 -21.87
C ILE A 329 -58.45 22.43 -21.32
N SER A 330 -58.49 21.16 -21.69
CA SER A 330 -59.49 20.23 -21.16
C SER A 330 -59.30 19.93 -19.68
N SER A 331 -60.37 19.53 -18.99
CA SER A 331 -60.36 19.19 -17.55
C SER A 331 -59.16 18.32 -17.14
N TYR A 332 -58.98 17.19 -17.82
CA TYR A 332 -57.93 16.19 -17.55
C TYR A 332 -56.49 16.72 -17.69
N GLN A 333 -56.28 17.78 -18.47
CA GLN A 333 -54.96 18.43 -18.62
C GLN A 333 -54.83 19.67 -17.71
N GLY A 334 -55.93 20.17 -17.16
CA GLY A 334 -56.03 21.38 -16.34
C GLY A 334 -56.38 21.11 -14.89
N ILE A 335 -57.62 21.43 -14.50
CA ILE A 335 -58.04 21.56 -13.09
C ILE A 335 -58.05 20.23 -12.30
N THR A 336 -58.20 19.08 -12.97
CA THR A 336 -58.17 17.74 -12.34
C THR A 336 -56.80 17.06 -12.42
N ASN A 337 -55.85 17.65 -13.15
CA ASN A 337 -54.47 17.17 -13.19
C ASN A 337 -53.71 17.71 -11.98
N ASN A 338 -53.01 16.84 -11.24
CA ASN A 338 -52.14 17.27 -10.15
C ASN A 338 -50.82 16.50 -10.22
N PRO A 339 -49.79 17.04 -10.89
CA PRO A 339 -48.50 16.38 -11.01
C PRO A 339 -47.76 16.28 -9.66
N MET A 340 -48.10 17.09 -8.65
CA MET A 340 -47.46 17.05 -7.32
C MET A 340 -47.78 15.79 -6.50
N ARG A 341 -48.89 15.12 -6.82
CA ARG A 341 -49.34 13.93 -6.07
C ARG A 341 -48.67 12.64 -6.56
N GLU A 342 -48.09 12.67 -7.74
CA GLU A 342 -47.52 11.48 -8.35
C GLU A 342 -46.07 11.29 -7.91
N VAL A 343 -45.64 10.04 -7.75
CA VAL A 343 -44.22 9.76 -7.52
C VAL A 343 -43.41 10.24 -8.74
N THR A 344 -42.25 10.85 -8.48
CA THR A 344 -41.41 11.55 -9.47
C THR A 344 -41.20 10.76 -10.78
N PRO A 345 -40.93 9.44 -10.78
CA PRO A 345 -40.75 8.67 -12.02
C PRO A 345 -42.05 8.52 -12.84
N ILE A 346 -43.20 8.38 -12.18
CA ILE A 346 -44.50 8.28 -12.84
C ILE A 346 -44.89 9.64 -13.43
N ALA A 347 -44.66 10.72 -12.66
CA ALA A 347 -44.88 12.09 -13.10
C ALA A 347 -44.06 12.41 -14.36
N LEU A 348 -42.78 11.99 -14.40
CA LEU A 348 -41.91 12.15 -15.57
C LEU A 348 -42.47 11.41 -16.80
N CYS A 349 -42.85 10.13 -16.65
CA CYS A 349 -43.39 9.32 -17.74
C CYS A 349 -44.67 9.94 -18.31
N LYS A 350 -45.57 10.44 -17.45
CA LYS A 350 -46.79 11.14 -17.91
C LYS A 350 -46.48 12.49 -18.56
N ALA A 351 -45.53 13.27 -18.04
CA ALA A 351 -45.12 14.54 -18.62
C ALA A 351 -44.51 14.35 -20.03
N LEU A 352 -43.67 13.32 -20.20
CA LEU A 352 -43.08 12.93 -21.49
C LEU A 352 -44.16 12.49 -22.49
N ARG A 353 -45.05 11.58 -22.09
CA ARG A 353 -46.15 11.11 -22.96
C ARG A 353 -47.08 12.23 -23.41
N ARG A 354 -47.22 13.29 -22.61
CA ARG A 354 -48.07 14.45 -22.90
C ARG A 354 -47.33 15.56 -23.67
N GLY A 355 -46.03 15.38 -23.98
CA GLY A 355 -45.24 16.36 -24.73
C GLY A 355 -44.91 17.64 -23.96
N HIS A 356 -45.00 17.64 -22.63
CA HIS A 356 -44.68 18.82 -21.81
C HIS A 356 -43.19 18.89 -21.50
N ILE A 357 -42.41 19.38 -22.46
CA ILE A 357 -40.94 19.39 -22.42
C ILE A 357 -40.41 20.15 -21.18
N GLY A 358 -40.96 21.33 -20.86
CA GLY A 358 -40.51 22.12 -19.72
C GLY A 358 -40.71 21.42 -18.37
N LEU A 359 -41.85 20.76 -18.19
CA LEU A 359 -42.16 20.02 -16.96
C LEU A 359 -41.30 18.74 -16.86
N SER A 360 -41.19 18.00 -17.96
CA SER A 360 -40.35 16.80 -18.02
C SER A 360 -38.88 17.11 -17.70
N SER A 361 -38.37 18.23 -18.22
CA SER A 361 -36.97 18.62 -18.04
C SER A 361 -36.65 18.95 -16.58
N SER A 362 -37.56 19.65 -15.92
CA SER A 362 -37.47 19.97 -14.48
C SER A 362 -37.45 18.71 -13.61
N ILE A 363 -38.39 17.80 -13.84
CA ILE A 363 -38.51 16.55 -13.08
C ILE A 363 -37.25 15.68 -13.30
N LEU A 364 -36.73 15.64 -14.52
CA LEU A 364 -35.49 14.92 -14.83
C LEU A 364 -34.28 15.56 -14.12
N ALA A 365 -34.16 16.88 -14.09
CA ALA A 365 -33.08 17.57 -13.39
C ALA A 365 -33.09 17.27 -11.88
N ALA A 366 -34.28 17.28 -11.26
CA ALA A 366 -34.46 16.89 -9.85
C ALA A 366 -34.03 15.44 -9.57
N LEU A 367 -34.36 14.51 -10.49
CA LEU A 367 -33.97 13.10 -10.39
C LEU A 367 -32.46 12.91 -10.52
N LEU A 368 -31.79 13.65 -11.41
CA LEU A 368 -30.32 13.61 -11.49
C LEU A 368 -29.67 14.16 -10.20
N GLY A 369 -30.29 15.17 -9.59
CA GLY A 369 -29.83 15.74 -8.32
C GLY A 369 -29.77 14.74 -7.17
N SER A 370 -30.69 13.76 -7.11
CA SER A 370 -30.68 12.74 -6.05
C SER A 370 -29.57 11.70 -6.21
N VAL A 371 -29.09 11.47 -7.43
CA VAL A 371 -27.99 10.55 -7.73
C VAL A 371 -26.62 11.19 -7.46
N LEU A 372 -26.55 12.53 -7.51
CA LEU A 372 -25.31 13.30 -7.38
C LEU A 372 -24.55 13.00 -6.07
N SER A 373 -25.26 12.86 -4.95
CA SER A 373 -24.65 12.56 -3.64
C SER A 373 -24.00 11.19 -3.57
N ILE A 374 -24.49 10.21 -4.34
CA ILE A 374 -23.92 8.86 -4.42
C ILE A 374 -22.56 8.89 -5.12
N ILE A 375 -22.43 9.73 -6.16
CA ILE A 375 -21.19 9.81 -6.93
C ILE A 375 -20.10 10.56 -6.16
N VAL A 376 -20.50 11.62 -5.43
CA VAL A 376 -19.56 12.43 -4.62
C VAL A 376 -18.90 11.62 -3.50
N SER A 377 -19.58 10.62 -2.93
CA SER A 377 -18.98 9.80 -1.87
C SER A 377 -17.73 9.04 -2.34
N ASN A 378 -17.61 8.79 -3.64
CA ASN A 378 -16.48 8.09 -4.26
C ASN A 378 -15.46 9.04 -4.90
N LEU A 379 -15.62 10.35 -4.76
CA LEU A 379 -14.77 11.34 -5.43
C LEU A 379 -13.33 11.33 -4.91
N TRP A 380 -13.17 11.16 -3.60
CA TRP A 380 -11.87 11.26 -2.91
C TRP A 380 -11.41 9.90 -2.40
N ALA A 381 -10.19 9.50 -2.74
CA ALA A 381 -9.57 8.24 -2.32
C ALA A 381 -8.19 8.48 -1.68
N GLU A 382 -7.79 7.56 -0.82
CA GLU A 382 -6.46 7.52 -0.21
C GLU A 382 -5.61 6.50 -0.99
N GLU A 383 -4.43 6.91 -1.42
CA GLU A 383 -3.46 6.04 -2.11
C GLU A 383 -2.08 6.17 -1.45
N LEU A 384 -1.37 5.06 -1.31
CA LEU A 384 -0.02 5.01 -0.75
C LEU A 384 0.99 5.29 -1.84
N PHE A 385 1.81 6.33 -1.66
CA PHE A 385 2.89 6.68 -2.56
C PHE A 385 4.25 6.48 -1.89
N THR A 386 5.17 5.83 -2.59
CA THR A 386 6.55 5.69 -2.14
C THR A 386 7.34 6.94 -2.53
N THR A 387 7.66 7.78 -1.55
CA THR A 387 8.54 8.94 -1.72
C THR A 387 9.98 8.52 -1.43
N ASN A 388 10.90 8.84 -2.35
CA ASN A 388 12.34 8.58 -2.19
C ASN A 388 13.04 9.87 -1.74
N ILE A 389 13.69 9.82 -0.58
CA ILE A 389 14.47 10.93 -0.02
C ILE A 389 15.94 10.63 -0.20
N ASN A 390 16.66 11.49 -0.91
CA ASN A 390 18.11 11.36 -1.11
C ASN A 390 18.85 11.78 0.18
N PHE A 391 19.86 11.00 0.55
CA PHE A 391 20.70 11.28 1.69
C PHE A 391 22.16 10.98 1.38
N ASN A 392 23.05 11.65 2.12
CA ASN A 392 24.48 11.39 2.09
C ASN A 392 24.89 10.86 3.47
N THR A 393 25.82 9.92 3.54
CA THR A 393 26.38 9.42 4.80
C THR A 393 27.90 9.33 4.69
N GLN A 394 28.59 9.41 5.82
CA GLN A 394 30.03 9.22 5.87
C GLN A 394 30.35 7.78 6.27
N LEU A 395 31.45 7.26 5.73
CA LEU A 395 31.99 5.97 6.16
C LEU A 395 32.63 6.13 7.55
N LYS A 396 32.35 5.18 8.45
CA LYS A 396 32.92 5.16 9.80
C LYS A 396 34.30 4.50 9.85
N ASN A 397 34.56 3.57 8.93
CA ASN A 397 35.82 2.86 8.80
C ASN A 397 36.31 2.82 7.35
N THR A 398 37.61 2.67 7.20
CA THR A 398 38.30 2.40 5.94
C THR A 398 39.16 1.15 6.08
N TRP A 399 39.68 0.64 4.97
CA TRP A 399 40.54 -0.54 4.96
C TRP A 399 41.99 -0.17 4.71
N LYS A 400 42.88 -0.69 5.56
CA LYS A 400 44.31 -0.64 5.36
C LYS A 400 44.77 -1.98 4.78
N LEU A 401 45.36 -1.97 3.57
CA LEU A 401 45.87 -3.16 2.88
C LEU A 401 47.29 -3.55 3.32
N ASP A 402 47.71 -3.09 4.50
CA ASP A 402 49.05 -3.29 5.05
C ASP A 402 48.95 -4.26 6.23
N TRP A 403 49.08 -5.54 5.91
CA TRP A 403 49.11 -6.63 6.88
C TRP A 403 50.56 -7.04 7.14
N THR A 404 51.24 -6.29 8.00
CA THR A 404 52.60 -6.61 8.45
C THR A 404 52.60 -7.87 9.30
N ASP A 405 53.53 -8.80 9.03
CA ASP A 405 53.63 -10.10 9.70
C ASP A 405 52.40 -10.98 9.50
N SER A 406 51.94 -11.07 8.24
CA SER A 406 50.74 -11.82 7.87
C SER A 406 50.75 -13.29 8.32
N ALA A 407 51.93 -13.88 8.54
CA ALA A 407 52.11 -15.23 9.07
C ALA A 407 51.80 -15.41 10.59
N VAL A 408 51.68 -14.33 11.36
CA VAL A 408 51.64 -14.37 12.83
C VAL A 408 50.23 -14.19 13.39
N ASN A 409 49.47 -13.22 12.86
CA ASN A 409 48.15 -12.86 13.39
C ASN A 409 47.14 -12.66 12.25
N ASP A 410 46.05 -13.44 12.26
CA ASP A 410 44.91 -13.36 11.33
C ASP A 410 43.68 -12.68 11.94
N GLY A 411 43.78 -12.16 13.16
CA GLY A 411 42.66 -11.53 13.86
C GLY A 411 41.60 -12.54 14.31
N GLY A 412 41.94 -13.83 14.38
CA GLY A 412 41.03 -14.92 14.74
C GLY A 412 40.20 -15.44 13.58
N ALA A 413 40.52 -15.09 12.34
CA ALA A 413 39.77 -15.47 11.15
C ALA A 413 39.69 -16.99 10.93
N ALA A 414 40.80 -17.73 11.08
CA ALA A 414 40.82 -19.17 10.91
C ALA A 414 40.01 -19.90 12.00
N THR A 415 40.07 -19.41 13.24
CA THR A 415 39.27 -19.94 14.36
C THR A 415 37.79 -19.71 14.10
N LEU A 416 37.39 -18.50 13.71
CA LEU A 416 35.99 -18.18 13.38
C LEU A 416 35.49 -19.01 12.20
N LEU A 417 36.31 -19.19 11.16
CA LEU A 417 35.98 -20.04 10.01
C LEU A 417 35.70 -21.48 10.44
N ASN A 418 36.54 -22.03 11.33
CA ASN A 418 36.35 -23.37 11.88
C ASN A 418 35.12 -23.46 12.80
N ASP A 419 34.86 -22.45 13.63
CA ASP A 419 33.71 -22.41 14.53
C ASP A 419 32.38 -22.32 13.77
N VAL A 420 32.33 -21.51 12.70
CA VAL A 420 31.16 -21.43 11.81
C VAL A 420 30.91 -22.77 11.13
N ARG A 421 31.98 -23.46 10.68
CA ARG A 421 31.87 -24.80 10.10
C ARG A 421 31.35 -25.83 11.08
N LEU A 422 31.83 -25.80 12.32
CA LEU A 422 31.41 -26.71 13.39
C LEU A 422 30.07 -26.28 14.03
N ASN A 423 29.43 -25.24 13.49
CA ASN A 423 28.17 -24.67 13.99
C ASN A 423 28.24 -24.30 15.48
N LYS A 424 29.45 -23.98 15.99
CA LYS A 424 29.72 -23.61 17.38
C LYS A 424 29.31 -22.18 17.69
N THR A 425 29.27 -21.32 16.68
CA THR A 425 28.87 -19.92 16.81
C THR A 425 27.92 -19.56 15.67
N GLU A 426 26.87 -18.79 15.98
CA GLU A 426 26.14 -18.06 14.95
C GLU A 426 27.12 -17.10 14.28
N THR A 427 27.11 -17.03 12.95
CA THR A 427 27.92 -16.06 12.21
C THR A 427 27.67 -14.68 12.80
N ARG A 428 28.72 -14.07 13.37
CA ARG A 428 28.70 -12.70 13.92
C ARG A 428 27.96 -11.79 12.94
N ASP A 429 27.16 -10.84 13.43
CA ASP A 429 26.56 -9.75 12.65
C ASP A 429 27.71 -8.91 12.02
N SER A 430 28.33 -9.47 10.99
CA SER A 430 29.49 -8.95 10.30
C SER A 430 29.03 -8.20 9.06
N ALA A 431 29.78 -7.18 8.69
CA ALA A 431 29.53 -6.43 7.47
C ALA A 431 30.11 -7.20 6.26
N THR A 432 29.73 -8.48 6.12
CA THR A 432 30.21 -9.38 5.06
C THR A 432 29.04 -10.11 4.41
N TRP A 433 29.20 -10.43 3.13
CA TRP A 433 28.26 -11.25 2.37
C TRP A 433 29.00 -12.06 1.33
N ASP A 434 29.08 -13.38 1.53
CA ASP A 434 29.77 -14.31 0.64
C ASP A 434 31.24 -13.92 0.36
N ASP A 435 31.56 -13.40 -0.83
CA ASP A 435 32.89 -12.90 -1.21
C ASP A 435 33.09 -11.38 -0.99
N LEU A 436 32.10 -10.68 -0.43
CA LEU A 436 32.09 -9.22 -0.28
C LEU A 436 32.25 -8.77 1.17
N VAL A 437 33.02 -7.70 1.36
CA VAL A 437 33.20 -7.00 2.64
C VAL A 437 32.71 -5.57 2.51
N PHE A 438 31.70 -5.19 3.30
CA PHE A 438 31.07 -3.88 3.28
C PHE A 438 31.67 -2.92 4.32
N PRO A 439 31.68 -1.61 4.06
CA PRO A 439 32.09 -0.63 5.05
C PRO A 439 30.97 -0.42 6.08
N SER A 440 31.32 0.17 7.22
CA SER A 440 30.34 0.62 8.22
C SER A 440 30.02 2.10 8.03
N PHE A 441 28.77 2.47 8.28
CA PHE A 441 28.25 3.82 8.06
C PHE A 441 28.16 4.59 9.38
N ASP A 442 28.27 5.91 9.28
CA ASP A 442 28.05 6.85 10.38
C ASP A 442 26.65 7.50 10.24
N THR A 443 26.50 8.73 10.74
CA THR A 443 25.26 9.51 10.67
C THR A 443 24.87 9.91 9.23
N ILE A 444 23.57 10.12 9.04
CA ILE A 444 22.98 10.63 7.80
C ILE A 444 23.03 12.15 7.76
N PHE A 445 23.46 12.71 6.64
CA PHE A 445 23.40 14.12 6.28
C PHE A 445 22.43 14.33 5.10
N ALA A 446 21.46 15.24 5.25
CA ALA A 446 20.55 15.61 4.15
C ALA A 446 21.18 16.73 3.29
N PRO A 447 21.11 16.65 1.94
CA PRO A 447 21.66 17.68 1.05
C PRO A 447 20.91 19.02 1.08
N SER A 448 19.70 19.10 1.65
CA SER A 448 18.96 20.36 1.85
C SER A 448 18.18 20.34 3.17
N ASN A 449 18.36 21.35 4.01
CA ASN A 449 17.67 21.59 5.29
C ASN A 449 17.34 20.31 6.09
N GLY A 450 18.32 19.79 6.84
CA GLY A 450 18.25 18.54 7.63
C GLY A 450 17.15 18.42 8.70
N HIS A 451 16.13 19.28 8.70
CA HIS A 451 14.99 19.23 9.61
C HIS A 451 13.99 18.11 9.29
N GLU A 452 13.93 17.56 8.07
CA GLU A 452 12.97 16.48 7.76
C GLU A 452 13.47 15.11 8.21
N ILE A 453 14.71 14.72 7.89
CA ILE A 453 15.27 13.41 8.27
C ILE A 453 15.47 13.30 9.78
N LEU A 454 15.84 14.39 10.47
CA LEU A 454 15.96 14.40 11.93
C LEU A 454 14.60 14.26 12.65
N LYS A 455 13.48 14.64 12.03
CA LYS A 455 12.13 14.36 12.56
C LYS A 455 11.72 12.89 12.43
N LEU A 456 12.39 12.11 11.57
CA LEU A 456 12.21 10.67 11.47
C LEU A 456 13.02 9.90 12.54
N GLY A 457 14.02 10.54 13.16
CA GLY A 457 14.81 9.97 14.24
C GLY A 457 14.00 9.79 15.53
N GLY A 458 14.15 8.64 16.19
CA GLY A 458 13.47 8.31 17.45
C GLY A 458 12.14 7.56 17.31
N SER A 459 11.70 7.29 16.07
CA SER A 459 10.62 6.34 15.80
C SER A 459 11.19 4.92 15.68
N ASN A 460 10.58 3.93 16.32
CA ASN A 460 10.90 2.50 16.12
C ASN A 460 10.49 1.97 14.72
N GLN A 461 10.05 2.86 13.83
CA GLN A 461 9.66 2.53 12.47
C GLN A 461 10.90 2.18 11.64
N LYS A 462 10.84 1.05 10.95
CA LYS A 462 11.87 0.63 9.99
C LYS A 462 11.67 1.37 8.68
N PHE A 463 12.75 1.89 8.13
CA PHE A 463 12.78 2.51 6.81
C PHE A 463 13.56 1.65 5.84
N ASN A 464 13.18 1.67 4.58
CA ASN A 464 13.85 0.95 3.51
C ASN A 464 14.95 1.85 2.92
N PHE A 465 16.19 1.39 3.01
CA PHE A 465 17.36 2.07 2.49
C PHE A 465 17.83 1.39 1.21
N SER A 466 18.24 2.19 0.24
CA SER A 466 19.00 1.77 -0.93
C SER A 466 20.28 2.59 -0.98
N ILE A 467 21.43 1.93 -0.89
CA ILE A 467 22.74 2.60 -0.85
C ILE A 467 23.72 1.89 -1.79
N GLU A 468 24.61 2.65 -2.40
CA GLU A 468 25.70 2.12 -3.24
C GLU A 468 27.04 2.31 -2.54
N VAL A 469 27.70 1.22 -2.19
CA VAL A 469 28.89 1.29 -1.33
C VAL A 469 30.10 0.60 -1.97
N PRO A 470 31.31 1.10 -1.72
CA PRO A 470 32.52 0.41 -2.11
C PRO A 470 32.72 -0.81 -1.21
N SER A 471 32.82 -1.98 -1.80
CA SER A 471 33.09 -3.23 -1.11
C SER A 471 34.45 -3.80 -1.52
N LEU A 472 35.07 -4.56 -0.63
CA LEU A 472 36.27 -5.34 -0.95
C LEU A 472 35.89 -6.77 -1.31
N ARG A 473 36.56 -7.32 -2.33
CA ARG A 473 36.43 -8.69 -2.80
C ARG A 473 37.83 -9.32 -2.92
N PRO A 474 38.23 -10.26 -2.04
CA PRO A 474 39.47 -10.99 -2.19
C PRO A 474 39.34 -12.04 -3.31
N ARG A 475 40.41 -12.24 -4.08
CA ARG A 475 40.52 -13.28 -5.10
C ARG A 475 41.89 -13.93 -5.07
N LEU A 476 41.94 -15.21 -5.38
CA LEU A 476 43.16 -15.96 -5.61
C LEU A 476 43.25 -16.33 -7.09
N LEU A 477 44.24 -15.79 -7.78
CA LEU A 477 44.50 -16.08 -9.19
C LEU A 477 45.58 -17.15 -9.29
N CYS A 478 45.18 -18.36 -9.67
CA CYS A 478 46.09 -19.50 -9.79
C CYS A 478 46.31 -19.87 -11.25
N HIS A 479 47.53 -20.29 -11.58
CA HIS A 479 47.85 -20.90 -12.87
C HIS A 479 48.78 -22.10 -12.68
N PRO A 480 48.78 -23.07 -13.62
CA PRO A 480 49.64 -24.24 -13.51
C PRO A 480 51.12 -23.85 -13.62
N ALA A 481 51.96 -24.49 -12.80
CA ALA A 481 53.41 -24.35 -12.80
C ALA A 481 54.09 -25.53 -13.50
N THR A 482 55.36 -25.38 -13.87
CA THR A 482 56.11 -26.44 -14.55
C THR A 482 56.79 -27.39 -13.56
N VAL A 483 56.69 -28.70 -13.79
CA VAL A 483 57.44 -29.70 -13.01
C VAL A 483 58.88 -29.75 -13.55
N ARG A 484 59.86 -29.45 -12.70
CA ARG A 484 61.29 -29.46 -13.04
C ARG A 484 61.89 -30.85 -12.88
N ASP A 485 61.78 -31.41 -11.68
CA ASP A 485 62.45 -32.66 -11.29
C ASP A 485 61.50 -33.54 -10.49
N ARG A 486 61.52 -34.85 -10.79
CA ARG A 486 60.84 -35.90 -10.02
C ARG A 486 61.90 -36.85 -9.46
N GLY A 487 61.98 -36.95 -8.14
CA GLY A 487 62.89 -37.86 -7.43
C GLY A 487 62.12 -38.86 -6.59
N GLU A 488 62.52 -40.13 -6.63
CA GLU A 488 62.02 -41.15 -5.71
C GLU A 488 63.11 -41.50 -4.70
N SER A 489 62.77 -41.54 -3.42
CA SER A 489 63.69 -41.93 -2.36
C SER A 489 63.04 -42.97 -1.45
N THR A 490 63.75 -44.06 -1.16
CA THR A 490 63.29 -45.11 -0.26
C THR A 490 63.89 -44.89 1.13
N ALA A 491 63.02 -44.74 2.13
CA ALA A 491 63.43 -44.60 3.53
C ALA A 491 62.47 -45.40 4.42
N GLY A 492 63.00 -46.37 5.19
CA GLY A 492 62.22 -47.14 6.17
C GLY A 492 61.17 -48.10 5.58
N GLY A 493 61.22 -48.42 4.29
CA GLY A 493 60.24 -49.30 3.62
C GLY A 493 59.12 -48.56 2.89
N ALA A 494 58.97 -47.24 3.12
CA ALA A 494 58.10 -46.35 2.36
C ALA A 494 58.83 -45.76 1.13
N VAL A 495 58.11 -45.59 0.02
CA VAL A 495 58.64 -44.99 -1.21
C VAL A 495 58.18 -43.54 -1.27
N TRP A 496 59.09 -42.60 -1.05
CA TRP A 496 58.77 -41.19 -1.08
C TRP A 496 58.94 -40.64 -2.49
N THR A 497 57.91 -39.98 -3.00
CA THR A 497 57.97 -39.22 -4.26
C THR A 497 58.16 -37.75 -3.93
N THR A 498 59.22 -37.17 -4.47
CA THR A 498 59.52 -35.74 -4.41
C THR A 498 59.28 -35.13 -5.78
N ILE A 499 58.47 -34.07 -5.84
CA ILE A 499 58.24 -33.30 -7.06
C ILE A 499 58.69 -31.86 -6.80
N THR A 500 59.61 -31.38 -7.63
CA THR A 500 60.08 -29.99 -7.61
C THR A 500 59.44 -29.24 -8.76
N ALA A 501 58.71 -28.17 -8.45
CA ALA A 501 58.07 -27.29 -9.41
C ALA A 501 58.80 -25.96 -9.52
N ILE A 502 58.74 -25.36 -10.71
CA ILE A 502 59.32 -24.07 -11.04
C ILE A 502 58.33 -23.26 -11.86
N ASP A 503 58.31 -21.96 -11.60
CA ASP A 503 57.46 -21.02 -12.32
C ASP A 503 58.16 -19.66 -12.50
N PRO A 504 58.08 -19.02 -13.68
CA PRO A 504 58.71 -17.72 -13.92
C PRO A 504 58.01 -16.62 -13.12
N LEU A 505 58.78 -15.75 -12.48
CA LEU A 505 58.24 -14.62 -11.73
C LEU A 505 57.70 -13.53 -12.68
N PRO A 506 56.64 -12.78 -12.27
CA PRO A 506 56.19 -11.60 -12.99
C PRO A 506 57.30 -10.57 -13.16
N VAL A 507 57.27 -9.80 -14.26
CA VAL A 507 58.31 -8.79 -14.58
C VAL A 507 58.42 -7.71 -13.48
N ASP A 508 57.31 -7.43 -12.81
CA ASP A 508 57.20 -6.41 -11.78
C ASP A 508 57.66 -6.91 -10.39
N CYS A 509 57.90 -8.21 -10.23
CA CYS A 509 58.43 -8.83 -9.02
C CYS A 509 59.96 -8.61 -8.94
N ARG A 510 60.41 -7.66 -8.10
CA ARG A 510 61.84 -7.35 -7.92
C ARG A 510 62.36 -7.86 -6.58
N VAL A 511 63.35 -8.75 -6.62
CA VAL A 511 63.97 -9.33 -5.41
C VAL A 511 65.49 -9.11 -5.44
N GLY A 512 65.98 -8.25 -4.55
CA GLY A 512 67.41 -8.00 -4.31
C GLY A 512 68.13 -7.08 -5.30
N ASP A 513 69.28 -6.53 -4.88
CA ASP A 513 70.21 -5.77 -5.72
C ASP A 513 70.96 -6.71 -6.70
N GLY A 514 70.25 -7.20 -7.72
CA GLY A 514 70.82 -8.01 -8.78
C GLY A 514 69.83 -9.01 -9.39
N ASN A 515 69.76 -9.00 -10.72
CA ASN A 515 68.90 -9.81 -11.62
C ASN A 515 68.98 -11.36 -11.51
N GLN A 516 69.29 -11.94 -10.35
CA GLN A 516 69.61 -13.37 -10.23
C GLN A 516 68.40 -14.29 -10.01
N VAL A 517 67.32 -13.86 -9.35
CA VAL A 517 66.16 -14.73 -9.12
C VAL A 517 65.08 -14.44 -10.16
N ARG A 518 64.94 -15.35 -11.13
CA ARG A 518 63.93 -15.24 -12.22
C ARG A 518 62.71 -16.12 -12.03
N ASN A 519 62.83 -17.14 -11.19
CA ASN A 519 61.79 -18.16 -11.02
C ASN A 519 61.57 -18.43 -9.53
N VAL A 520 60.33 -18.75 -9.17
CA VAL A 520 60.01 -19.35 -7.88
C VAL A 520 60.14 -20.87 -8.00
N SER A 521 60.61 -21.51 -6.93
CA SER A 521 60.79 -22.96 -6.90
C SER A 521 60.31 -23.52 -5.58
N PHE A 522 59.59 -24.63 -5.64
CA PHE A 522 59.04 -25.28 -4.46
C PHE A 522 58.97 -26.79 -4.66
N LYS A 523 59.01 -27.52 -3.55
CA LYS A 523 59.14 -28.97 -3.52
C LYS A 523 58.07 -29.59 -2.63
N ALA A 524 57.34 -30.54 -3.18
CA ALA A 524 56.40 -31.39 -2.46
C ALA A 524 56.99 -32.79 -2.28
N THR A 525 56.91 -33.34 -1.07
CA THR A 525 57.33 -34.73 -0.79
C THR A 525 56.19 -35.49 -0.10
N GLY A 526 55.80 -36.64 -0.66
CA GLY A 526 54.75 -37.51 -0.10
C GLY A 526 55.00 -38.99 -0.40
N ASP A 527 54.24 -39.88 0.23
CA ASP A 527 54.32 -41.33 0.01
C ASP A 527 53.68 -41.72 -1.34
N LYS A 528 54.32 -42.65 -2.06
CA LYS A 528 53.87 -43.18 -3.35
C LYS A 528 52.63 -44.06 -3.23
N THR A 529 52.38 -44.66 -2.06
CA THR A 529 51.18 -45.48 -1.82
C THR A 529 49.92 -44.64 -1.58
N ASP A 530 50.07 -43.43 -1.06
CA ASP A 530 48.94 -42.64 -0.55
C ASP A 530 48.32 -41.71 -1.60
N GLY A 531 48.87 -41.70 -2.83
CA GLY A 531 48.22 -41.24 -4.07
C GLY A 531 47.72 -39.78 -4.16
N LEU A 532 47.67 -39.01 -3.08
CA LEU A 532 46.82 -37.81 -2.97
C LEU A 532 47.49 -36.73 -2.12
N VAL A 533 48.64 -36.23 -2.59
CA VAL A 533 49.36 -35.13 -1.95
C VAL A 533 48.60 -33.83 -2.22
N GLY A 534 47.78 -33.38 -1.26
CA GLY A 534 47.14 -32.06 -1.24
C GLY A 534 47.90 -31.13 -0.31
N LEU A 535 48.70 -30.21 -0.85
CA LEU A 535 49.55 -29.29 -0.08
C LEU A 535 49.29 -27.84 -0.48
N PHE A 536 49.10 -27.00 0.52
CA PHE A 536 49.02 -25.55 0.46
C PHE A 536 50.22 -24.98 1.24
N PHE A 537 51.01 -24.12 0.62
CA PHE A 537 52.14 -23.49 1.33
C PHE A 537 52.48 -22.09 0.84
N ASP A 538 53.07 -21.32 1.74
CA ASP A 538 53.63 -20.01 1.41
C ASP A 538 54.87 -20.19 0.53
N LEU A 539 54.95 -19.44 -0.55
CA LEU A 539 56.13 -19.35 -1.41
C LEU A 539 57.11 -18.33 -0.84
N ASP A 540 58.41 -18.61 -0.96
CA ASP A 540 59.50 -17.74 -0.56
C ASP A 540 60.39 -17.50 -1.77
N ILE A 541 60.67 -16.24 -2.11
CA ILE A 541 61.36 -15.93 -3.36
C ILE A 541 62.87 -16.02 -3.18
N GLY A 542 63.49 -16.88 -3.98
CA GLY A 542 64.93 -17.14 -3.92
C GLY A 542 65.31 -18.27 -2.96
N VAL A 543 64.35 -18.83 -2.22
CA VAL A 543 64.55 -20.00 -1.35
C VAL A 543 63.68 -21.15 -1.83
N LEU A 544 64.26 -22.34 -1.98
CA LEU A 544 63.48 -23.55 -2.28
C LEU A 544 62.65 -23.92 -1.03
N VAL A 545 61.34 -23.70 -1.11
CA VAL A 545 60.41 -24.13 -0.05
C VAL A 545 60.10 -25.60 -0.22
N SER A 546 60.17 -26.39 0.87
CA SER A 546 59.80 -27.80 0.85
C SER A 546 58.78 -28.13 1.93
N LYS A 547 57.67 -28.77 1.56
CA LYS A 547 56.66 -29.30 2.50
C LYS A 547 56.60 -30.83 2.35
N GLN A 548 56.65 -31.54 3.47
CA GLN A 548 56.57 -33.00 3.55
C GLN A 548 55.34 -33.41 4.34
N CYS A 549 54.54 -34.34 3.81
CA CYS A 549 53.39 -34.91 4.51
C CYS A 549 53.57 -36.41 4.70
N SER A 550 53.99 -36.80 5.92
CA SER A 550 53.79 -38.11 6.58
C SER A 550 54.74 -38.19 7.80
N PRO A 551 54.29 -37.84 9.01
CA PRO A 551 53.13 -37.00 9.34
C PRO A 551 53.34 -35.55 8.87
N CYS A 552 52.27 -34.80 8.56
CA CYS A 552 52.36 -33.39 8.16
C CYS A 552 52.81 -32.51 9.35
N LYS A 553 54.09 -32.58 9.70
CA LYS A 553 54.72 -31.67 10.65
C LYS A 553 55.04 -30.39 9.91
N THR A 554 54.13 -29.44 10.04
CA THR A 554 54.39 -28.06 9.68
C THR A 554 55.23 -27.49 10.81
N ASN A 555 56.50 -27.19 10.52
CA ASN A 555 57.22 -26.24 11.36
C ASN A 555 56.82 -24.87 10.79
N PRO A 556 55.86 -24.15 11.40
CA PRO A 556 55.44 -22.87 10.87
C PRO A 556 56.63 -21.93 10.96
N ASP A 557 57.27 -21.64 9.82
CA ASP A 557 58.37 -20.69 9.76
C ASP A 557 57.79 -19.27 9.79
N SER A 558 57.18 -18.96 10.94
CA SER A 558 56.53 -17.69 11.28
C SER A 558 57.57 -16.58 11.47
N ALA A 559 58.86 -16.92 11.46
CA ALA A 559 60.00 -16.03 11.70
C ALA A 559 60.53 -15.36 10.42
N ARG A 560 60.03 -15.75 9.24
CA ARG A 560 60.48 -15.19 7.95
C ARG A 560 59.61 -14.00 7.51
N PRO A 561 60.20 -12.97 6.87
CA PRO A 561 59.45 -11.84 6.34
C PRO A 561 58.55 -12.22 5.16
N ASP A 562 57.57 -11.37 4.85
CA ASP A 562 56.71 -11.51 3.67
C ASP A 562 57.48 -11.21 2.37
N ASN A 563 57.01 -11.78 1.25
CA ASN A 563 57.60 -11.53 -0.06
C ASN A 563 57.46 -10.04 -0.46
N PRO A 564 58.29 -9.54 -1.40
CA PRO A 564 58.07 -8.24 -2.01
C PRO A 564 56.71 -8.17 -2.73
N MET A 565 56.14 -6.97 -2.77
CA MET A 565 54.91 -6.67 -3.53
C MET A 565 55.09 -7.00 -5.02
N GLY A 566 54.01 -7.39 -5.69
CA GLY A 566 54.07 -7.75 -7.12
C GLY A 566 54.50 -9.19 -7.38
N CYS A 567 54.71 -9.99 -6.34
CA CYS A 567 55.13 -11.37 -6.45
C CYS A 567 54.06 -12.35 -5.95
N PRO A 568 53.97 -13.56 -6.54
CA PRO A 568 53.11 -14.62 -5.99
C PRO A 568 53.62 -15.06 -4.61
N SER A 569 52.70 -15.46 -3.73
CA SER A 569 53.04 -15.89 -2.37
C SER A 569 52.43 -17.23 -1.96
N ILE A 570 51.62 -17.87 -2.82
CA ILE A 570 50.96 -19.13 -2.50
C ILE A 570 51.30 -20.19 -3.55
N GLY A 571 51.70 -21.36 -3.07
CA GLY A 571 51.93 -22.56 -3.85
C GLY A 571 50.91 -23.62 -3.48
N VAL A 572 50.36 -24.28 -4.50
CA VAL A 572 49.39 -25.36 -4.34
C VAL A 572 49.88 -26.59 -5.08
N PHE A 573 49.73 -27.74 -4.43
CA PHE A 573 50.08 -29.03 -5.01
C PHE A 573 48.93 -30.00 -4.80
N PHE A 574 48.40 -30.59 -5.86
CA PHE A 574 47.35 -31.60 -5.76
C PHE A 574 47.60 -32.72 -6.78
N ALA A 575 47.69 -33.97 -6.32
CA ALA A 575 47.86 -35.16 -7.18
C ALA A 575 48.91 -34.99 -8.29
N GLU A 576 50.11 -34.55 -7.91
CA GLU A 576 51.25 -34.28 -8.80
C GLU A 576 51.17 -33.00 -9.65
N ARG A 577 50.11 -32.18 -9.51
CA ARG A 577 49.95 -30.93 -10.25
C ARG A 577 50.31 -29.72 -9.39
N PRO A 578 51.39 -28.99 -9.74
CA PRO A 578 51.73 -27.75 -9.05
C PRO A 578 51.01 -26.55 -9.67
N PHE A 579 50.57 -25.63 -8.82
CA PHE A 579 50.00 -24.33 -9.19
C PHE A 579 50.69 -23.23 -8.40
N VAL A 580 50.88 -22.09 -9.04
CA VAL A 580 51.32 -20.85 -8.40
C VAL A 580 50.13 -19.90 -8.38
N CYS A 581 49.90 -19.30 -7.21
CA CYS A 581 48.75 -18.46 -6.95
C CYS A 581 49.19 -17.09 -6.45
N ALA A 582 48.56 -16.06 -7.00
CA ALA A 582 48.74 -14.67 -6.62
C ALA A 582 47.47 -14.12 -5.96
N GLN A 583 47.64 -13.39 -4.87
CA GLN A 583 46.53 -12.83 -4.10
C GLN A 583 46.21 -11.43 -4.60
N VAL A 584 44.94 -11.18 -4.90
CA VAL A 584 44.45 -9.89 -5.37
C VAL A 584 43.29 -9.43 -4.49
N VAL A 585 43.23 -8.13 -4.23
CA VAL A 585 42.10 -7.49 -3.55
C VAL A 585 41.42 -6.54 -4.54
N GLN A 586 40.16 -6.79 -4.85
CA GLN A 586 39.36 -5.96 -5.73
C GLN A 586 38.46 -5.02 -4.93
N GLN A 587 38.25 -3.80 -5.42
CA GLN A 587 37.19 -2.92 -4.97
C GLN A 587 36.09 -2.91 -6.03
N VAL A 588 34.85 -3.15 -5.61
CA VAL A 588 33.66 -3.13 -6.48
C VAL A 588 32.52 -2.37 -5.81
N GLN A 589 31.80 -1.55 -6.56
CA GLN A 589 30.59 -0.88 -6.06
C GLN A 589 29.46 -1.90 -5.96
N VAL A 590 28.74 -1.89 -4.83
CA VAL A 590 27.64 -2.82 -4.57
C VAL A 590 26.40 -2.06 -4.16
N GLY A 591 25.29 -2.36 -4.84
CA GLY A 591 23.96 -1.90 -4.45
C GLY A 591 23.42 -2.75 -3.31
N MET A 592 23.13 -2.12 -2.17
CA MET A 592 22.56 -2.75 -0.98
C MET A 592 21.17 -2.20 -0.70
N LYS A 593 20.23 -3.10 -0.40
CA LYS A 593 18.87 -2.76 0.07
C LYS A 593 18.60 -3.41 1.41
N PHE A 594 18.26 -2.60 2.41
CA PHE A 594 18.05 -3.08 3.78
C PHE A 594 17.00 -2.25 4.52
N ALA A 595 16.38 -2.84 5.54
CA ALA A 595 15.38 -2.19 6.37
C ALA A 595 15.92 -1.96 7.79
N SER A 596 16.02 -0.71 8.23
CA SER A 596 16.61 -0.36 9.53
C SER A 596 15.89 0.82 10.21
N PRO A 597 15.82 0.89 11.55
CA PRO A 597 15.39 2.09 12.25
C PRO A 597 16.48 3.18 12.20
N ILE A 598 16.06 4.44 12.29
CA ILE A 598 16.96 5.60 12.37
C ILE A 598 17.11 6.00 13.84
N GLY A 599 18.36 6.05 14.33
CA GLY A 599 18.66 6.50 15.68
C GLY A 599 18.26 7.96 15.94
N PRO A 600 18.15 8.40 17.20
CA PRO A 600 17.75 9.78 17.54
C PRO A 600 18.68 10.85 16.95
N ASN A 601 19.94 10.50 16.69
CA ASN A 601 20.96 11.36 16.10
C ASN A 601 21.14 11.14 14.58
N GLY A 602 20.25 10.38 13.92
CA GLY A 602 20.37 10.05 12.49
C GLY A 602 21.35 8.91 12.18
N GLU A 603 21.67 8.07 13.16
CA GLU A 603 22.54 6.91 13.00
C GLU A 603 21.82 5.77 12.23
N ILE A 604 22.51 5.16 11.26
CA ILE A 604 22.04 3.95 10.57
C ILE A 604 22.65 2.72 11.25
N PHE A 605 21.79 1.79 11.66
CA PHE A 605 22.25 0.49 12.14
C PHE A 605 22.15 -0.55 11.02
N TYR A 606 23.27 -0.83 10.35
CA TYR A 606 23.33 -1.93 9.39
C TYR A 606 23.59 -3.26 10.12
N ARG A 607 22.78 -4.28 9.82
CA ARG A 607 23.02 -5.68 10.17
C ARG A 607 22.79 -6.55 8.95
N ARG A 608 23.53 -7.66 8.84
CA ARG A 608 23.36 -8.62 7.73
C ARG A 608 21.92 -9.15 7.66
N SER A 609 21.29 -9.38 8.81
CA SER A 609 19.88 -9.79 8.93
C SER A 609 18.86 -8.74 8.47
N SER A 610 19.28 -7.49 8.26
CA SER A 610 18.42 -6.39 7.80
C SER A 610 18.33 -6.29 6.28
N LEU A 611 19.14 -7.06 5.53
CA LEU A 611 19.10 -7.08 4.07
C LEU A 611 17.72 -7.56 3.58
N THR A 612 17.08 -6.77 2.72
CA THR A 612 15.80 -7.11 2.09
C THR A 612 15.99 -7.89 0.78
N SER A 613 17.18 -7.81 0.19
CA SER A 613 17.57 -8.53 -1.02
C SER A 613 19.07 -8.82 -1.01
N ALA A 614 19.50 -9.82 -1.78
CA ALA A 614 20.93 -10.09 -1.98
C ALA A 614 21.65 -8.85 -2.56
N PRO A 615 22.83 -8.48 -2.05
CA PRO A 615 23.63 -7.38 -2.59
C PRO A 615 24.03 -7.63 -4.05
N THR A 616 23.95 -6.61 -4.90
CA THR A 616 24.27 -6.73 -6.34
C THR A 616 25.56 -5.98 -6.69
N PRO A 617 26.66 -6.67 -7.00
CA PRO A 617 27.92 -6.03 -7.41
C PRO A 617 27.83 -5.50 -8.86
N PHE A 618 28.37 -4.30 -9.08
CA PHE A 618 28.49 -3.71 -10.40
C PHE A 618 29.86 -4.04 -11.00
N GLU A 619 29.95 -5.16 -11.72
CA GLU A 619 31.23 -5.70 -12.24
C GLU A 619 32.00 -4.70 -13.13
N SER A 620 31.33 -3.75 -13.79
CA SER A 620 31.97 -2.67 -14.56
C SER A 620 32.81 -1.70 -13.73
N THR A 621 32.59 -1.65 -12.41
CA THR A 621 33.32 -0.80 -11.47
C THR A 621 34.45 -1.53 -10.76
N ALA A 622 34.63 -2.83 -11.01
CA ALA A 622 35.64 -3.64 -10.36
C ALA A 622 37.05 -3.17 -10.75
N ARG A 623 37.88 -2.85 -9.76
CA ARG A 623 39.29 -2.50 -9.93
C ARG A 623 40.15 -3.23 -8.92
N ASN A 624 41.34 -3.66 -9.34
CA ASN A 624 42.32 -4.21 -8.42
C ASN A 624 42.92 -3.06 -7.59
N LEU A 625 43.07 -3.27 -6.29
CA LEU A 625 43.67 -2.30 -5.39
C LEU A 625 45.18 -2.52 -5.27
N THR A 626 45.93 -1.43 -5.19
CA THR A 626 47.37 -1.42 -4.93
C THR A 626 47.61 -0.92 -3.50
N ARG A 627 48.72 -1.36 -2.87
CA ARG A 627 49.09 -0.90 -1.52
C ARG A 627 49.48 0.58 -1.51
N ASP A 628 50.14 1.02 -2.59
CA ASP A 628 50.76 2.33 -2.77
C ASP A 628 50.69 2.75 -4.25
N ASP A 629 51.27 3.92 -4.57
CA ASP A 629 51.34 4.47 -5.93
C ASP A 629 52.26 3.65 -6.87
N SER A 630 52.81 2.51 -6.42
CA SER A 630 53.68 1.62 -7.19
C SER A 630 52.98 0.95 -8.38
N GLY A 631 51.64 0.89 -8.37
CA GLY A 631 50.85 0.20 -9.38
C GLY A 631 50.82 -1.33 -9.22
N LEU A 632 51.38 -1.89 -8.15
CA LEU A 632 51.44 -3.33 -7.90
C LEU A 632 50.20 -3.82 -7.14
N ASP A 633 49.47 -4.77 -7.73
CA ASP A 633 48.19 -5.29 -7.23
C ASP A 633 48.25 -6.72 -6.65
N LEU A 634 49.43 -7.35 -6.70
CA LEU A 634 49.67 -8.67 -6.10
C LEU A 634 50.18 -8.54 -4.68
N PHE A 635 49.45 -9.16 -3.75
CA PHE A 635 49.75 -9.10 -2.32
C PHE A 635 50.56 -10.31 -1.83
N PRO A 636 51.61 -10.09 -1.02
CA PRO A 636 52.52 -11.14 -0.59
C PRO A 636 52.10 -11.85 0.71
N TYR A 637 50.82 -11.87 1.06
CA TYR A 637 50.38 -12.38 2.36
C TYR A 637 50.70 -13.87 2.55
N ARG A 638 51.06 -14.24 3.77
CA ARG A 638 51.46 -15.58 4.18
C ARG A 638 50.41 -16.17 5.10
N ILE A 639 49.49 -16.95 4.54
CA ILE A 639 48.30 -17.42 5.24
C ILE A 639 48.40 -18.87 5.70
N GLN A 640 49.37 -19.64 5.18
CA GLN A 640 49.54 -21.06 5.53
C GLN A 640 49.60 -21.31 7.05
N PRO A 641 50.34 -20.54 7.88
CA PRO A 641 50.49 -20.85 9.30
C PRO A 641 49.16 -20.82 10.08
N HIS A 642 48.17 -20.06 9.63
CA HIS A 642 46.87 -19.96 10.28
C HIS A 642 46.04 -21.23 10.09
N PHE A 643 46.08 -21.80 8.89
CA PHE A 643 45.47 -23.10 8.61
C PHE A 643 46.20 -24.21 9.38
N ASP A 644 47.53 -24.19 9.36
CA ASP A 644 48.35 -25.21 10.01
C ASP A 644 48.18 -25.25 11.55
N LYS A 645 47.95 -24.09 12.20
CA LYS A 645 47.79 -23.98 13.66
C LYS A 645 46.35 -24.13 14.13
N ASN A 646 45.39 -23.48 13.46
CA ASN A 646 44.04 -23.28 13.99
C ASN A 646 43.00 -24.24 13.40
N ILE A 647 43.32 -24.92 12.29
CA ILE A 647 42.44 -25.90 11.64
C ILE A 647 43.02 -27.31 11.84
N THR A 648 43.13 -27.75 13.09
CA THR A 648 43.63 -29.09 13.42
C THR A 648 42.47 -30.08 13.51
N ASN A 649 42.28 -30.88 12.46
CA ASN A 649 41.53 -32.14 12.54
C ASN A 649 42.46 -33.23 13.10
N SER A 650 41.97 -34.09 14.01
CA SER A 650 42.78 -35.07 14.77
C SER A 650 43.31 -36.27 13.99
N ILE A 651 42.98 -36.42 12.70
CA ILE A 651 43.48 -37.54 11.87
C ILE A 651 44.94 -37.26 11.48
N SER A 652 45.90 -38.03 11.99
CA SER A 652 47.34 -37.81 11.73
C SER A 652 47.85 -38.44 10.43
N ASP A 653 47.04 -39.29 9.79
CA ASP A 653 47.51 -40.19 8.73
C ASP A 653 46.97 -39.87 7.32
N ASP A 654 46.26 -38.75 7.12
CA ASP A 654 45.86 -38.28 5.77
C ASP A 654 47.05 -37.58 5.07
N PRO A 655 47.42 -37.95 3.82
CA PRO A 655 48.51 -37.32 3.05
C PRO A 655 48.22 -35.85 2.64
N ALA A 656 47.05 -35.31 2.97
CA ALA A 656 46.69 -33.91 2.75
C ALA A 656 47.03 -33.01 3.96
N ASP A 657 47.40 -31.77 3.68
CA ASP A 657 47.63 -30.78 4.72
C ASP A 657 46.32 -30.21 5.31
N PRO A 658 46.36 -29.45 6.43
CA PRO A 658 45.16 -28.92 7.08
C PRO A 658 44.21 -28.15 6.16
N PHE A 659 44.74 -27.41 5.17
CA PHE A 659 43.94 -26.66 4.20
C PHE A 659 43.17 -27.60 3.26
N PHE A 660 43.84 -28.57 2.63
CA PHE A 660 43.17 -29.53 1.76
C PHE A 660 42.27 -30.49 2.53
N ARG A 661 42.65 -30.86 3.76
CA ARG A 661 41.77 -31.60 4.65
C ARG A 661 40.49 -30.83 4.91
N TYR A 662 40.54 -29.50 5.07
CA TYR A 662 39.34 -28.69 5.20
C TYR A 662 38.44 -28.79 3.96
N ILE A 663 39.02 -28.76 2.75
CA ILE A 663 38.29 -28.89 1.48
C ILE A 663 37.66 -30.28 1.31
N LEU A 664 38.41 -31.32 1.67
CA LEU A 664 38.04 -32.71 1.45
C LEU A 664 37.08 -33.26 2.51
N SER A 665 36.98 -32.61 3.67
CA SER A 665 36.13 -33.04 4.77
C SER A 665 34.81 -32.25 4.80
N GLY A 666 33.69 -32.92 5.12
CA GLY A 666 32.37 -32.32 5.38
C GLY A 666 31.28 -32.68 4.37
N THR A 667 30.03 -32.30 4.67
CA THR A 667 28.81 -32.58 3.89
C THR A 667 28.74 -31.89 2.52
N THR A 668 29.65 -30.94 2.26
CA THR A 668 29.83 -30.24 0.97
C THR A 668 31.22 -30.50 0.37
N GLY A 669 31.98 -31.44 0.94
CA GLY A 669 33.33 -31.77 0.51
C GLY A 669 33.35 -32.31 -0.93
N VAL A 670 34.30 -31.83 -1.73
CA VAL A 670 34.46 -32.31 -3.11
C VAL A 670 35.30 -33.59 -3.08
N SER A 671 34.87 -34.61 -3.83
CA SER A 671 35.59 -35.88 -3.92
C SER A 671 36.99 -35.67 -4.48
N ARG A 672 37.96 -36.42 -3.93
CA ARG A 672 39.34 -36.47 -4.42
C ARG A 672 39.41 -36.84 -5.91
N ASP A 673 38.54 -37.73 -6.37
CA ASP A 673 38.47 -38.18 -7.76
C ASP A 673 37.96 -37.10 -8.71
N ASP A 674 37.16 -36.15 -8.23
CA ASP A 674 36.63 -35.07 -9.05
C ASP A 674 37.67 -33.96 -9.21
N LEU A 675 38.38 -33.62 -8.13
CA LEU A 675 39.46 -32.63 -8.13
C LEU A 675 40.68 -33.06 -8.98
N THR A 676 40.93 -34.36 -9.10
CA THR A 676 42.01 -34.88 -9.97
C THR A 676 41.66 -34.82 -11.46
N LYS A 677 40.38 -35.01 -11.80
CA LYS A 677 39.89 -34.99 -13.19
C LYS A 677 39.76 -33.56 -13.73
N ASN A 678 39.27 -32.62 -12.92
CA ASN A 678 38.97 -31.26 -13.36
C ASN A 678 39.87 -30.22 -12.67
N PRO A 679 40.92 -29.69 -13.35
CA PRO A 679 41.83 -28.71 -12.76
C PRO A 679 41.15 -27.35 -12.48
N ASP A 680 40.13 -26.97 -13.25
CA ASP A 680 39.42 -25.70 -13.06
C ASP A 680 38.58 -25.75 -11.78
N GLN A 681 37.94 -26.90 -11.52
CA GLN A 681 37.22 -27.16 -10.27
C GLN A 681 38.15 -27.09 -9.05
N LEU A 682 39.39 -27.57 -9.17
CA LEU A 682 40.39 -27.43 -8.11
C LEU A 682 40.71 -25.96 -7.83
N ILE A 683 40.93 -25.15 -8.87
CA ILE A 683 41.19 -23.71 -8.72
C ILE A 683 39.99 -23.02 -8.05
N ASP A 684 38.77 -23.32 -8.48
CA ASP A 684 37.54 -22.73 -7.92
C ASP A 684 37.35 -23.08 -6.45
N VAL A 685 37.62 -24.33 -6.05
CA VAL A 685 37.46 -24.79 -4.67
C VAL A 685 38.54 -24.17 -3.75
N VAL A 686 39.79 -24.11 -4.22
CA VAL A 686 40.89 -23.46 -3.50
C VAL A 686 40.61 -21.96 -3.35
N ASN A 687 40.20 -21.29 -4.42
CA ASN A 687 39.82 -19.88 -4.40
C ASN A 687 38.60 -19.63 -3.49
N GLY A 688 37.63 -20.54 -3.49
CA GLY A 688 36.44 -20.46 -2.63
C GLY A 688 36.78 -20.51 -1.14
N LEU A 689 37.64 -21.45 -0.72
CA LEU A 689 38.08 -21.51 0.68
C LEU A 689 38.95 -20.31 1.06
N TYR A 690 39.89 -19.93 0.19
CA TYR A 690 40.70 -18.71 0.36
C TYR A 690 39.83 -17.47 0.55
N THR A 691 38.82 -17.29 -0.29
CA THR A 691 37.92 -16.14 -0.26
C THR A 691 37.15 -16.10 1.06
N LYS A 692 36.59 -17.23 1.49
CA LYS A 692 35.89 -17.33 2.79
C LYS A 692 36.79 -16.95 3.96
N PHE A 693 38.05 -17.38 3.95
CA PHE A 693 39.04 -17.01 4.96
C PHE A 693 39.37 -15.51 4.90
N MET A 694 39.74 -15.00 3.72
CA MET A 694 40.17 -13.62 3.56
C MET A 694 39.08 -12.59 3.83
N VAL A 695 37.81 -12.91 3.56
CA VAL A 695 36.67 -12.06 3.95
C VAL A 695 36.63 -11.86 5.47
N GLN A 696 36.92 -12.90 6.26
CA GLN A 696 36.98 -12.78 7.73
C GLN A 696 38.20 -11.96 8.17
N VAL A 697 39.35 -12.15 7.53
CA VAL A 697 40.57 -11.35 7.81
C VAL A 697 40.31 -9.86 7.51
N MET A 698 39.67 -9.56 6.38
CA MET A 698 39.33 -8.19 5.97
C MET A 698 38.25 -7.54 6.83
N ASP A 699 37.38 -8.33 7.45
CA ASP A 699 36.39 -7.84 8.43
C ASP A 699 36.99 -7.59 9.81
N SER A 700 38.18 -8.13 10.10
CA SER A 700 38.87 -7.98 11.38
C SER A 700 39.47 -6.59 11.59
N SER A 701 39.93 -6.33 12.82
CA SER A 701 40.63 -5.09 13.18
C SER A 701 42.01 -4.93 12.53
N ILE A 702 42.52 -5.95 11.80
CA ILE A 702 43.77 -5.87 11.05
C ILE A 702 43.58 -4.94 9.85
N PHE A 703 42.50 -5.16 9.09
CA PHE A 703 42.20 -4.37 7.89
C PHE A 703 41.32 -3.17 8.20
N ARG A 704 40.30 -3.31 9.07
CA ARG A 704 39.39 -2.21 9.39
C ARG A 704 40.05 -1.19 10.32
N THR A 705 40.14 0.06 9.87
CA THR A 705 40.64 1.20 10.66
C THR A 705 39.57 2.29 10.76
N PRO A 706 39.40 2.93 11.93
CA PRO A 706 38.42 4.01 12.09
C PRO A 706 38.86 5.26 11.33
N ILE A 707 37.92 5.94 10.68
CA ILE A 707 38.19 7.22 10.02
C ILE A 707 38.14 8.33 11.08
N VAL A 708 39.30 8.92 11.40
CA VAL A 708 39.39 10.02 12.38
C VAL A 708 39.23 11.35 11.66
N ALA A 709 38.25 12.16 12.09
CA ALA A 709 37.85 13.41 11.44
C ALA A 709 38.87 14.57 11.53
N SER A 710 39.97 14.44 12.30
CA SER A 710 40.77 15.59 12.74
C SER A 710 41.83 16.11 11.76
N THR A 711 42.01 15.51 10.57
CA THR A 711 43.10 15.89 9.63
C THR A 711 42.72 15.92 8.16
N GLN A 712 41.43 15.95 7.80
CA GLN A 712 41.02 15.80 6.40
C GLN A 712 40.81 17.13 5.66
N THR A 713 41.46 17.25 4.49
CA THR A 713 41.23 18.31 3.49
C THR A 713 39.85 18.16 2.85
N LYS A 714 39.23 19.25 2.36
CA LYS A 714 37.90 19.22 1.72
C LYS A 714 37.74 18.15 0.62
N GLU A 715 38.80 17.85 -0.13
CA GLU A 715 38.79 16.80 -1.17
C GLU A 715 38.72 15.36 -0.62
N GLN A 716 39.19 15.10 0.61
CA GLN A 716 39.07 13.79 1.25
C GLN A 716 37.65 13.54 1.76
N ASN A 717 36.96 14.59 2.23
CA ASN A 717 35.58 14.51 2.68
C ASN A 717 34.60 14.18 1.53
N GLU A 718 34.84 14.69 0.31
CA GLU A 718 34.02 14.33 -0.88
C GLU A 718 34.22 12.88 -1.33
N LYS A 719 35.43 12.32 -1.17
CA LYS A 719 35.69 10.91 -1.51
C LYS A 719 35.12 9.91 -0.48
N GLN A 720 34.72 10.38 0.70
CA GLN A 720 34.26 9.56 1.82
C GLN A 720 32.74 9.67 2.05
N SER A 721 32.04 10.51 1.30
CA SER A 721 30.58 10.57 1.31
C SER A 721 29.99 9.52 0.37
N VAL A 722 29.03 8.75 0.87
CA VAL A 722 28.23 7.81 0.10
C VAL A 722 26.81 8.34 -0.01
N ASN A 723 26.24 8.26 -1.21
CA ASN A 723 24.87 8.67 -1.47
C ASN A 723 23.94 7.46 -1.39
N GLY A 724 22.76 7.67 -0.84
CA GLY A 724 21.70 6.68 -0.78
C GLY A 724 20.32 7.32 -0.86
N THR A 725 19.30 6.47 -0.92
CA THR A 725 17.90 6.87 -0.91
C THR A 725 17.13 6.14 0.16
N ILE A 726 16.30 6.86 0.91
CA ILE A 726 15.33 6.30 1.85
C ILE A 726 13.98 6.26 1.14
N SER A 727 13.35 5.09 1.07
CA SER A 727 11.98 4.99 0.59
C SER A 727 11.00 4.99 1.76
N ARG A 728 10.02 5.90 1.69
CA ARG A 728 8.95 6.06 2.68
C ARG A 728 7.61 5.98 1.98
N GLU A 729 6.71 5.16 2.50
CA GLU A 729 5.31 5.17 2.10
C GLU A 729 4.59 6.33 2.80
N GLU A 730 3.99 7.21 1.99
CA GLU A 730 3.15 8.30 2.45
C GLU A 730 1.76 8.15 1.87
N SER A 731 0.74 8.15 2.74
CA SER A 731 -0.64 8.26 2.30
C SER A 731 -0.86 9.63 1.67
N ARG A 732 -1.44 9.66 0.47
CA ARG A 732 -1.83 10.89 -0.23
C ARG A 732 -3.31 10.83 -0.61
N LEU A 733 -3.95 11.99 -0.59
CA LEU A 733 -5.33 12.14 -1.03
C LEU A 733 -5.34 12.36 -2.54
N ILE A 734 -6.02 11.48 -3.27
CA ILE A 734 -6.21 11.58 -4.72
C ILE A 734 -7.69 11.79 -5.05
N MET A 735 -7.95 12.43 -6.20
CA MET A 735 -9.30 12.57 -6.73
C MET A 735 -9.52 11.60 -7.90
N ASN A 736 -10.55 10.76 -7.78
CA ASN A 736 -10.87 9.73 -8.75
C ASN A 736 -11.42 10.34 -10.05
N TYR A 737 -10.84 9.97 -11.20
CA TYR A 737 -11.22 10.50 -12.51
C TYR A 737 -12.67 10.16 -12.90
N THR A 738 -13.07 8.89 -12.74
CA THR A 738 -14.40 8.39 -13.15
C THR A 738 -15.56 9.11 -12.45
N PRO A 739 -15.66 9.14 -11.11
CA PRO A 739 -16.73 9.87 -10.43
C PRO A 739 -16.66 11.37 -10.68
N LYS A 740 -15.47 11.96 -10.81
CA LYS A 740 -15.30 13.37 -11.20
C LYS A 740 -15.93 13.67 -12.57
N LEU A 741 -15.66 12.84 -13.58
CA LEU A 741 -16.20 13.03 -14.93
C LEU A 741 -17.73 12.86 -14.94
N ILE A 742 -18.25 11.82 -14.28
CA ILE A 742 -19.70 11.59 -14.18
C ILE A 742 -20.36 12.79 -13.49
N LEU A 743 -19.76 13.29 -12.41
CA LEU A 743 -20.26 14.46 -11.67
C LEU A 743 -20.32 15.71 -12.57
N GLN A 744 -19.28 15.97 -13.38
CA GLN A 744 -19.27 17.08 -14.35
C GLN A 744 -20.38 16.94 -15.41
N ILE A 745 -20.55 15.74 -15.97
CA ILE A 745 -21.59 15.46 -16.98
C ILE A 745 -22.99 15.67 -16.39
N LEU A 746 -23.24 15.14 -15.19
CA LEU A 746 -24.55 15.27 -14.53
C LEU A 746 -24.86 16.72 -14.17
N LEU A 747 -23.90 17.47 -13.63
CA LEU A 747 -24.05 18.90 -13.35
C LEU A 747 -24.33 19.70 -14.63
N GLY A 748 -23.62 19.40 -15.72
CA GLY A 748 -23.86 20.01 -17.03
C GLY A 748 -25.26 19.69 -17.57
N ALA A 749 -25.68 18.43 -17.50
CA ALA A 749 -27.02 18.01 -17.89
C ALA A 749 -28.11 18.69 -17.06
N MET A 750 -27.95 18.76 -15.73
CA MET A 750 -28.87 19.47 -14.85
C MET A 750 -28.99 20.95 -15.21
N MET A 751 -27.87 21.64 -15.50
CA MET A 751 -27.92 23.04 -15.96
C MET A 751 -28.72 23.20 -17.26
N ILE A 752 -28.47 22.36 -18.26
CA ILE A 752 -29.19 22.39 -19.53
C ILE A 752 -30.68 22.13 -19.30
N LEU A 753 -31.01 21.12 -18.51
CA LEU A 753 -32.39 20.74 -18.21
C LEU A 753 -33.13 21.81 -17.38
N GLY A 754 -32.45 22.45 -16.43
CA GLY A 754 -33.00 23.57 -15.67
C GLY A 754 -33.24 24.80 -16.55
N LEU A 755 -32.31 25.08 -17.48
CA LEU A 755 -32.44 26.18 -18.44
C LEU A 755 -33.62 25.97 -19.39
N THR A 756 -33.75 24.78 -19.97
CA THR A 756 -34.88 24.45 -20.85
C THR A 756 -36.19 24.52 -20.08
N ALA A 757 -36.24 24.04 -18.84
CA ALA A 757 -37.43 24.12 -17.99
C ALA A 757 -37.83 25.57 -17.68
N TYR A 758 -36.85 26.42 -17.34
CA TYR A 758 -37.06 27.85 -17.07
C TYR A 758 -37.53 28.63 -18.30
N ILE A 759 -36.98 28.33 -19.49
CA ILE A 759 -37.35 29.01 -20.74
C ILE A 759 -38.74 28.59 -21.23
N MET A 760 -39.09 27.31 -21.07
CA MET A 760 -40.33 26.72 -21.61
C MET A 760 -41.55 27.00 -20.73
N ILE A 761 -41.38 27.30 -19.44
CA ILE A 761 -42.49 27.56 -18.53
C ILE A 761 -42.48 29.02 -18.10
N ASP A 762 -43.54 29.74 -18.45
CA ASP A 762 -43.66 31.13 -18.10
C ASP A 762 -44.10 31.30 -16.64
N LEU A 763 -43.10 31.48 -15.78
CA LEU A 763 -43.30 31.79 -14.36
C LEU A 763 -43.65 33.27 -14.13
N LYS A 764 -43.25 34.16 -15.06
CA LYS A 764 -43.50 35.60 -15.00
C LYS A 764 -44.88 35.92 -15.59
N GLY A 765 -45.69 36.74 -14.90
CA GLY A 765 -46.97 37.21 -15.46
C GLY A 765 -48.17 36.28 -15.26
N THR A 766 -48.00 35.11 -14.62
CA THR A 766 -49.04 34.06 -14.60
C THR A 766 -50.08 34.24 -13.51
N LEU A 767 -49.68 34.59 -12.29
CA LEU A 767 -50.59 34.75 -11.16
C LEU A 767 -50.39 36.09 -10.42
N PRO A 768 -51.46 36.71 -9.89
CA PRO A 768 -51.37 37.86 -8.99
C PRO A 768 -50.71 37.52 -7.65
N ARG A 769 -50.73 36.26 -7.23
CA ARG A 769 -50.35 35.81 -5.89
C ARG A 769 -49.90 34.34 -5.90
N SER A 770 -49.37 33.87 -4.77
CA SER A 770 -48.98 32.46 -4.58
C SER A 770 -50.19 31.54 -4.54
N PRO A 771 -50.24 30.44 -5.32
CA PRO A 771 -51.39 29.51 -5.34
C PRO A 771 -51.43 28.55 -4.15
N HIS A 772 -50.48 28.63 -3.21
CA HIS A 772 -50.31 27.65 -2.12
C HIS A 772 -51.35 27.73 -0.99
N SER A 773 -52.12 28.82 -0.89
CA SER A 773 -53.17 28.97 0.13
C SER A 773 -54.53 28.62 -0.47
N ILE A 774 -55.37 27.91 0.28
CA ILE A 774 -56.74 27.53 -0.12
C ILE A 774 -57.56 28.77 -0.53
N ALA A 775 -57.51 29.85 0.26
CA ALA A 775 -58.20 31.10 -0.09
C ALA A 775 -57.66 31.72 -1.38
N SER A 776 -56.37 31.56 -1.67
CA SER A 776 -55.75 32.07 -2.89
C SER A 776 -56.21 31.30 -4.14
N SER A 777 -56.29 29.96 -4.07
CA SER A 777 -56.81 29.12 -5.14
C SER A 777 -58.32 29.28 -5.32
N MET A 778 -59.10 29.29 -4.24
CA MET A 778 -60.56 29.51 -4.27
C MET A 778 -60.92 30.89 -4.83
N ALA A 779 -60.21 31.95 -4.46
CA ALA A 779 -60.48 33.28 -5.02
C ALA A 779 -60.15 33.41 -6.52
N LEU A 780 -59.51 32.41 -7.17
CA LEU A 780 -59.42 32.34 -8.64
C LEU A 780 -60.68 31.74 -9.26
N PHE A 781 -61.48 30.99 -8.51
CA PHE A 781 -62.75 30.38 -8.93
C PHE A 781 -63.97 31.17 -8.43
N ALA A 782 -63.83 32.01 -7.41
CA ALA A 782 -64.94 32.73 -6.81
C ALA A 782 -65.64 33.67 -7.79
N GLY A 783 -66.98 33.63 -7.90
CA GLY A 783 -67.76 34.39 -8.89
C GLY A 783 -67.55 33.95 -10.35
N SER A 784 -67.25 32.66 -10.59
CA SER A 784 -67.17 32.05 -11.93
C SER A 784 -68.50 31.42 -12.36
N GLU A 785 -68.74 31.33 -13.67
CA GLU A 785 -69.85 30.54 -14.20
C GLU A 785 -69.67 29.05 -13.90
N LEU A 786 -68.41 28.59 -13.78
CA LEU A 786 -68.09 27.24 -13.32
C LEU A 786 -68.74 26.92 -11.96
N CYS A 787 -68.49 27.73 -10.93
CA CYS A 787 -69.01 27.50 -9.58
C CYS A 787 -70.52 27.77 -9.46
N ALA A 788 -71.07 28.66 -10.30
CA ALA A 788 -72.49 29.01 -10.25
C ALA A 788 -73.41 27.98 -10.94
N ASN A 789 -73.02 27.50 -12.13
CA ASN A 789 -73.95 26.79 -13.03
C ASN A 789 -73.50 25.41 -13.49
N HIS A 790 -72.21 25.07 -13.38
CA HIS A 790 -71.62 23.90 -14.04
C HIS A 790 -71.15 22.80 -13.07
N ILE A 791 -71.20 23.05 -11.75
CA ILE A 791 -70.85 22.08 -10.71
C ILE A 791 -72.13 21.52 -10.08
N PRO A 792 -72.36 20.19 -10.07
CA PRO A 792 -73.55 19.59 -9.47
C PRO A 792 -73.52 19.64 -7.94
N GLU A 793 -74.70 19.64 -7.32
CA GLU A 793 -74.83 19.37 -5.88
C GLU A 793 -74.28 17.96 -5.61
N ASP A 794 -73.37 17.80 -4.63
CA ASP A 794 -72.58 16.59 -4.27
C ASP A 794 -71.16 16.49 -4.90
N ALA A 795 -70.74 17.46 -5.72
CA ALA A 795 -69.40 17.48 -6.30
C ALA A 795 -68.27 17.47 -5.25
N GLU A 796 -68.54 17.90 -4.02
CA GLU A 796 -67.60 17.94 -2.89
C GLU A 796 -67.24 16.56 -2.30
N TRP A 797 -67.95 15.49 -2.71
CA TRP A 797 -67.66 14.10 -2.33
C TRP A 797 -67.15 13.23 -3.50
N MET A 798 -67.13 13.79 -4.72
CA MET A 798 -66.69 13.08 -5.91
C MET A 798 -65.18 12.83 -5.92
N ASN A 799 -64.78 11.60 -6.23
CA ASN A 799 -63.36 11.29 -6.42
C ASN A 799 -62.86 11.89 -7.76
N LYS A 800 -61.53 12.00 -7.94
CA LYS A 800 -60.91 12.60 -9.14
C LYS A 800 -61.51 12.08 -10.46
N GLN A 801 -61.76 10.79 -10.58
CA GLN A 801 -62.32 10.19 -11.80
C GLN A 801 -63.77 10.63 -12.08
N GLN A 802 -64.58 10.79 -11.05
CA GLN A 802 -65.96 11.28 -11.17
C GLN A 802 -65.97 12.77 -11.53
N LEU A 803 -65.08 13.55 -10.92
CA LEU A 803 -64.91 14.97 -11.24
C LEU A 803 -64.37 15.18 -12.67
N ASP A 804 -63.48 14.30 -13.12
CA ASP A 804 -63.03 14.24 -14.52
C ASP A 804 -64.20 14.00 -15.48
N GLN A 805 -65.15 13.12 -15.12
CA GLN A 805 -66.35 12.82 -15.92
C GLN A 805 -67.32 14.00 -15.99
N VAL A 806 -67.57 14.66 -14.85
CA VAL A 806 -68.45 15.86 -14.78
C VAL A 806 -67.92 16.98 -15.67
N PHE A 807 -66.61 17.14 -15.72
CA PHE A 807 -65.97 18.19 -16.52
C PHE A 807 -65.60 17.76 -17.95
N GLN A 808 -66.07 16.60 -18.44
CA GLN A 808 -65.84 16.20 -19.83
C GLN A 808 -66.53 17.17 -20.81
N GLY A 809 -65.79 17.58 -21.84
CA GLY A 809 -66.29 18.52 -22.86
C GLY A 809 -66.09 20.00 -22.51
N TYR A 810 -65.84 20.35 -21.26
CA TYR A 810 -65.50 21.72 -20.86
C TYR A 810 -64.00 22.02 -21.08
N THR A 811 -63.72 23.28 -21.40
CA THR A 811 -62.35 23.81 -21.48
C THR A 811 -62.20 24.92 -20.46
N PHE A 812 -61.03 24.98 -19.81
CA PHE A 812 -60.73 25.92 -18.75
C PHE A 812 -59.55 26.80 -19.13
N ALA A 813 -59.64 28.08 -18.82
CA ALA A 813 -58.60 29.06 -19.11
C ALA A 813 -58.42 30.02 -17.93
N LEU A 814 -57.22 30.61 -17.82
CA LEU A 814 -56.88 31.60 -16.80
C LEU A 814 -56.74 32.98 -17.45
N GLY A 815 -57.60 33.92 -17.07
CA GLY A 815 -57.64 35.23 -17.71
C GLY A 815 -58.63 36.21 -17.06
N TRP A 816 -58.98 37.24 -17.82
CA TRP A 816 -59.98 38.25 -17.46
C TRP A 816 -61.31 37.95 -18.15
N TRP A 817 -62.39 38.00 -17.37
CA TRP A 817 -63.75 37.63 -17.73
C TRP A 817 -64.70 38.80 -17.47
N SER A 818 -65.67 39.05 -18.34
CA SER A 818 -66.74 40.03 -18.11
C SER A 818 -67.81 39.47 -17.16
N ARG A 819 -68.25 40.23 -16.16
CA ARG A 819 -69.49 39.88 -15.43
C ARG A 819 -70.69 40.02 -16.36
N SER A 820 -71.55 38.99 -16.43
CA SER A 820 -72.77 39.02 -17.24
C SER A 820 -73.73 40.09 -16.73
N ALA A 821 -74.35 40.83 -17.66
CA ALA A 821 -75.20 41.99 -17.38
C ALA A 821 -76.50 41.67 -16.62
N THR A 822 -76.81 40.40 -16.36
CA THR A 822 -78.03 39.95 -15.68
C THR A 822 -78.08 40.24 -14.18
N GLU A 823 -76.97 40.63 -13.55
CA GLU A 823 -76.97 41.14 -12.16
C GLU A 823 -76.99 42.68 -12.06
N ALA A 824 -76.86 43.40 -13.18
CA ALA A 824 -76.87 44.86 -13.20
C ALA A 824 -78.28 45.47 -13.08
N ASP A 825 -79.34 44.71 -13.38
CA ASP A 825 -80.74 45.19 -13.37
C ASP A 825 -81.38 45.27 -11.97
N SER A 826 -80.62 45.02 -10.90
CA SER A 826 -81.06 45.23 -9.51
C SER A 826 -80.50 46.50 -8.85
N ARG A 827 -79.71 47.30 -9.56
CA ARG A 827 -79.22 48.59 -9.07
C ARG A 827 -80.05 49.72 -9.65
N SER A 828 -80.52 50.60 -8.77
CA SER A 828 -81.43 51.70 -9.06
C SER A 828 -80.99 52.57 -10.26
N ILE A 829 -82.00 53.01 -11.02
CA ILE A 829 -81.92 53.74 -12.30
C ILE A 829 -81.24 55.13 -12.20
N ASP A 830 -80.85 55.60 -11.00
CA ASP A 830 -80.27 56.94 -10.80
C ASP A 830 -78.74 57.04 -11.05
N SER A 831 -78.06 55.99 -11.50
CA SER A 831 -76.60 55.99 -11.71
C SER A 831 -76.14 55.91 -13.17
N LEU A 832 -76.99 56.29 -14.12
CA LEU A 832 -76.72 56.20 -15.57
C LEU A 832 -75.83 57.32 -16.17
N LEU A 833 -75.16 58.14 -15.35
CA LEU A 833 -74.30 59.23 -15.85
C LEU A 833 -72.81 59.14 -15.49
N ASP A 834 -72.37 58.08 -14.81
CA ASP A 834 -70.94 57.77 -14.65
C ASP A 834 -70.74 56.25 -14.76
N ALA A 835 -70.65 55.74 -16.00
CA ALA A 835 -70.29 54.34 -16.23
C ALA A 835 -68.78 54.18 -16.36
N PRO A 836 -68.04 53.71 -15.34
CA PRO A 836 -66.70 53.18 -15.57
C PRO A 836 -66.84 51.75 -16.10
N VAL A 837 -66.10 51.48 -17.17
CA VAL A 837 -65.46 50.19 -17.55
C VAL A 837 -66.10 48.93 -16.93
N ALA A 838 -66.68 48.09 -17.79
CA ALA A 838 -67.16 46.74 -17.48
C ALA A 838 -66.38 46.07 -16.32
N ASP A 839 -67.10 45.58 -15.31
CA ASP A 839 -66.53 44.86 -14.16
C ASP A 839 -65.85 43.56 -14.64
N GLU A 840 -64.57 43.66 -15.01
CA GLU A 840 -63.72 42.52 -15.38
C GLU A 840 -63.24 41.77 -14.12
N ARG A 841 -63.35 40.43 -14.11
CA ARG A 841 -62.86 39.53 -13.06
C ARG A 841 -61.64 38.75 -13.56
N PHE A 842 -60.56 38.73 -12.78
CA PHE A 842 -59.42 37.84 -13.05
C PHE A 842 -59.60 36.48 -12.34
N GLY A 843 -59.57 35.38 -13.11
CA GLY A 843 -59.77 34.04 -12.54
C GLY A 843 -59.75 32.92 -13.58
N ILE A 844 -60.07 31.73 -13.10
CA ILE A 844 -60.31 30.54 -13.91
C ILE A 844 -61.81 30.43 -14.14
N ASP A 845 -62.20 30.20 -15.40
CA ASP A 845 -63.59 29.94 -15.79
C ASP A 845 -63.66 29.01 -17.01
N VAL A 846 -64.88 28.61 -17.37
CA VAL A 846 -65.18 27.77 -18.54
C VAL A 846 -65.15 28.61 -19.81
N GLY A 847 -64.47 28.12 -20.86
CA GLY A 847 -64.41 28.74 -22.17
C GLY A 847 -63.15 29.58 -22.41
N THR A 848 -63.27 30.62 -23.23
CA THR A 848 -62.15 31.50 -23.61
C THR A 848 -62.30 32.89 -23.01
N PRO A 849 -61.32 33.37 -22.22
CA PRO A 849 -61.38 34.70 -21.59
C PRO A 849 -61.16 35.80 -22.61
N GLU A 850 -61.63 37.01 -22.30
CA GLU A 850 -61.42 38.20 -23.13
C GLU A 850 -59.93 38.59 -23.22
N ARG A 851 -59.19 38.35 -22.14
CA ARG A 851 -57.73 38.53 -22.08
C ARG A 851 -57.07 37.41 -21.30
N LEU A 852 -56.12 36.73 -21.94
CA LEU A 852 -55.28 35.72 -21.31
C LEU A 852 -54.23 36.34 -20.38
N GLY A 853 -54.06 35.77 -19.19
CA GLY A 853 -53.01 36.13 -18.22
C GLY A 853 -53.20 37.44 -17.46
N PHE A 854 -52.30 37.67 -16.49
CA PHE A 854 -52.40 38.76 -15.51
C PHE A 854 -51.65 40.05 -15.91
N GLU A 855 -51.07 40.15 -17.12
CA GLU A 855 -50.38 41.37 -17.57
C GLU A 855 -51.39 42.51 -17.85
N ALA A 856 -51.24 43.64 -17.14
CA ALA A 856 -52.10 44.81 -17.26
C ALA A 856 -52.01 45.50 -18.63
N LYS A 857 -53.10 46.17 -19.04
CA LYS A 857 -53.18 47.05 -20.22
C LYS A 857 -51.95 47.96 -20.30
N GLY A 858 -51.11 47.78 -21.33
CA GLY A 858 -50.07 48.73 -21.72
C GLY A 858 -48.64 48.18 -21.74
N ASN A 859 -48.31 47.29 -22.67
CA ASN A 859 -47.12 47.42 -23.52
C ASN A 859 -47.13 46.34 -24.63
N ARG A 860 -47.77 46.61 -25.77
CA ARG A 860 -47.71 45.73 -26.97
C ARG A 860 -46.54 46.05 -27.91
N GLY A 861 -45.58 46.86 -27.48
CA GLY A 861 -44.39 47.18 -28.29
C GLY A 861 -43.21 46.26 -27.97
N GLY A 862 -42.98 45.25 -28.82
CA GLY A 862 -41.67 44.59 -28.94
C GLY A 862 -41.37 43.48 -27.92
N ARG A 863 -41.86 42.26 -28.16
CA ARG A 863 -41.40 41.09 -27.38
C ARG A 863 -41.24 39.83 -28.24
N LEU A 864 -40.53 39.96 -29.36
CA LEU A 864 -39.96 38.83 -30.11
C LEU A 864 -38.42 38.86 -30.20
N TRP A 865 -37.77 39.95 -29.76
CA TRP A 865 -36.31 40.13 -29.86
C TRP A 865 -35.58 40.36 -28.53
N GLY A 866 -36.25 40.20 -27.38
CA GLY A 866 -35.67 40.50 -26.06
C GLY A 866 -35.23 39.29 -25.22
N LYS A 867 -35.34 38.05 -25.71
CA LYS A 867 -34.96 36.84 -24.93
C LYS A 867 -33.46 36.50 -25.01
N TRP A 868 -32.66 37.26 -25.76
CA TRP A 868 -31.21 37.01 -25.96
C TRP A 868 -30.27 38.11 -25.44
N SER A 869 -30.76 39.16 -24.77
CA SER A 869 -29.92 40.28 -24.32
C SER A 869 -29.59 40.27 -22.82
N ALA A 870 -29.78 39.13 -22.13
CA ALA A 870 -29.49 38.97 -20.70
C ALA A 870 -28.98 37.57 -20.34
N LEU A 871 -28.29 36.94 -21.29
CA LEU A 871 -27.24 35.94 -21.12
C LEU A 871 -25.96 36.59 -21.67
#